data_AF-A0A2P7ZYC4-F1
#
_entry.id   AF-A0A2P7ZYC4-F1
#
_cell.length_a   1.000
_cell.length_b   1.000
_cell.length_c   1.000
_cell.angle_alpha   90.00
_cell.angle_beta   90.00
_cell.angle_gamma   90.00
#
_symmetry.space_group_name_H-M   'P 1'
#
loop_
_entity.id
_entity.type
_entity.pdbx_description
1 polymer ?
#
loop_
_entity_poly.entity_id
_entity_poly.type
_entity_poly.pdbx_seq_one_letter_code
_entity_poly.pdbx_strand_id
1 'polypeptide(L)'
;MDSATPSSLFKDATNIKSIKPGIKVYISVGGWTFSDDGTPTQPVFGDIAENPAKRQLFANNVVQFMREYGFDGIDLDWEYPGAPDRGGRPGDTKNYVLLLETLRKTFDASGGQYGLTYTAPTSYWYLRWFDLPGMDKWVDWVNIMSYDLHGVWDSSNPIGSIVQGHTNLTEIELAVELFWRVNISPAKLVLGLGFYGRSFTLADAACSTPGCRFSGASKPGPCSRTGGILTHYEVAEVLKQSGSLARRDVSVVHDKVAAVKYLTFDNDQWISYDDSDTFRQKTEWADNLGLGGAMIWASDLDDDKYSAHAGLLGREVMTNRDFVSVEKALSEPEIVVEDLSGLTGQNCFTYTGKCLNVDDQNAMALACGPGNTVVGWDDAGCGKKNCHCAPALEGDVPHRLQKRASQDIYQARLPYDIILVILAALYSGPSQLFNLENFNQVERTLFTIEPGPCEDATIGEAAIPTGRFPPGLEGANSEHPLDRQLVRLWLEAMTFGELRNQPQNVLQPVSALELNRIWDLPSTELANAPPIGGPNGPQPITPNDRIMHSFGSDEWPEPLKATEGSLNRAKGRVMNLAQPVALTEIRRLARDAVAADTPEAAEILLTQIREGFAAFRYMQRPAIARAINLVRNQVREQLANIEFAYNIRDLQAWWDLFLDDHFHRVEQFTQTWAEEAIAAAFGIFDQAQRSGRNLATYDQVRRALAAMDAAVRTVMRMPGNNVGSMPFPRPP
;
A
#
# COMPACT_ATOMS: atom_id res chain seq x y z
N MET A 1 7.86 2.53 -5.30
CA MET A 1 7.05 1.90 -4.23
C MET A 1 6.76 0.49 -4.70
N ASP A 2 7.02 -0.52 -3.88
CA ASP A 2 6.62 -1.87 -4.23
C ASP A 2 5.09 -1.99 -4.24
N SER A 3 4.56 -2.93 -4.99
CA SER A 3 3.11 -3.19 -5.09
C SER A 3 2.52 -3.81 -3.81
N ALA A 4 3.32 -3.95 -2.75
CA ALA A 4 2.95 -4.59 -1.50
C ALA A 4 2.47 -3.59 -0.44
N THR A 5 2.84 -2.31 -0.54
CA THR A 5 2.45 -1.28 0.44
C THR A 5 1.03 -0.77 0.14
N PRO A 6 0.01 -1.06 0.98
CA PRO A 6 -1.36 -0.60 0.74
C PRO A 6 -1.45 0.93 0.87
N SER A 7 -2.14 1.60 -0.05
CA SER A 7 -2.35 3.05 0.04
C SER A 7 -3.12 3.50 1.29
N SER A 8 -3.85 2.58 1.94
CA SER A 8 -4.47 2.84 3.24
C SER A 8 -3.43 3.17 4.31
N LEU A 9 -2.24 2.56 4.27
CA LEU A 9 -1.20 2.79 5.26
C LEU A 9 -0.76 4.26 5.30
N PHE A 10 -0.70 4.93 4.16
CA PHE A 10 -0.39 6.37 4.09
C PHE A 10 -1.45 7.20 4.81
N LYS A 11 -2.73 6.84 4.66
CA LYS A 11 -3.84 7.50 5.34
C LYS A 11 -3.85 7.19 6.83
N ASP A 12 -3.62 5.94 7.20
CA ASP A 12 -3.56 5.51 8.59
C ASP A 12 -2.43 6.24 9.34
N ALA A 13 -1.28 6.42 8.70
CA ALA A 13 -0.16 7.18 9.24
C ALA A 13 -0.50 8.67 9.43
N THR A 14 -1.13 9.32 8.45
CA THR A 14 -1.47 10.75 8.56
C THR A 14 -2.69 11.01 9.45
N ASN A 15 -3.58 10.02 9.61
CA ASN A 15 -4.74 10.06 10.49
C ASN A 15 -4.38 10.21 11.97
N ILE A 16 -3.14 9.93 12.37
CA ILE A 16 -2.65 10.22 13.74
C ILE A 16 -2.82 11.70 14.13
N LYS A 17 -2.90 12.60 13.14
CA LYS A 17 -3.20 14.02 13.35
C LYS A 17 -4.58 14.27 13.96
N SER A 18 -5.54 13.38 13.76
CA SER A 18 -6.86 13.47 14.44
C SER A 18 -6.73 13.30 15.96
N ILE A 19 -5.72 12.56 16.41
CA ILE A 19 -5.43 12.31 17.83
C ILE A 19 -4.54 13.41 18.39
N LYS A 20 -3.57 13.87 17.60
CA LYS A 20 -2.65 14.95 17.97
C LYS A 20 -2.54 15.99 16.85
N PRO A 21 -3.42 17.02 16.80
CA PRO A 21 -3.46 17.97 15.68
C PRO A 21 -2.16 18.73 15.40
N GLY A 22 -1.25 18.81 16.37
CA GLY A 22 0.07 19.44 16.21
C GLY A 22 1.17 18.53 15.67
N ILE A 23 0.93 17.22 15.52
CA ILE A 23 1.93 16.31 14.96
C ILE A 23 2.06 16.54 13.46
N LYS A 24 3.29 16.44 12.94
CA LYS A 24 3.60 16.56 11.53
C LYS A 24 4.03 15.20 11.01
N VAL A 25 3.47 14.79 9.89
CA VAL A 25 3.74 13.47 9.30
C VAL A 25 4.44 13.66 7.97
N TYR A 26 5.63 13.12 7.84
CA TYR A 26 6.47 13.21 6.65
C TYR A 26 6.51 11.84 5.96
N ILE A 27 6.53 11.84 4.63
CA ILE A 27 6.84 10.63 3.85
C ILE A 27 8.34 10.63 3.56
N SER A 28 9.05 9.53 3.84
CA SER A 28 10.44 9.37 3.39
C SER A 28 10.47 8.59 2.07
N VAL A 29 11.27 9.05 1.13
CA VAL A 29 11.50 8.40 -0.16
C VAL A 29 12.98 8.04 -0.25
N GLY A 30 13.27 6.77 -0.53
CA GLY A 30 14.63 6.27 -0.67
C GLY A 30 14.91 5.08 0.25
N GLY A 31 16.02 5.14 0.97
CA GLY A 31 16.50 4.11 1.89
C GLY A 31 17.46 3.12 1.24
N TRP A 32 18.11 2.33 2.09
CA TRP A 32 19.15 1.38 1.71
C TRP A 32 18.74 0.45 0.56
N THR A 33 17.62 -0.26 0.68
CA THR A 33 17.12 -1.19 -0.35
C THR A 33 16.75 -0.50 -1.66
N PHE A 34 16.27 0.74 -1.60
CA PHE A 34 15.96 1.52 -2.80
C PHE A 34 17.22 1.82 -3.63
N SER A 35 18.37 1.90 -2.95
CA SER A 35 19.65 2.24 -3.56
C SER A 35 20.57 1.01 -3.76
N ASP A 36 20.04 -0.21 -3.61
CA ASP A 36 20.81 -1.45 -3.77
C ASP A 36 21.31 -1.65 -5.20
N ASP A 37 22.51 -2.22 -5.30
CA ASP A 37 23.19 -2.44 -6.57
C ASP A 37 22.39 -3.34 -7.52
N GLY A 38 22.27 -2.88 -8.77
CA GLY A 38 21.59 -3.64 -9.83
C GLY A 38 20.07 -3.67 -9.70
N THR A 39 19.46 -2.89 -8.80
CA THR A 39 18.00 -2.75 -8.69
C THR A 39 17.45 -1.70 -9.66
N PRO A 40 16.19 -1.81 -10.11
CA PRO A 40 15.55 -0.79 -10.95
C PRO A 40 15.44 0.59 -10.30
N THR A 41 15.48 0.66 -8.97
CA THR A 41 15.37 1.90 -8.19
C THR A 41 16.70 2.61 -7.99
N GLN A 42 17.83 1.88 -8.07
CA GLN A 42 19.17 2.43 -7.90
C GLN A 42 19.44 3.72 -8.70
N PRO A 43 19.17 3.81 -10.02
CA PRO A 43 19.48 5.02 -10.79
C PRO A 43 18.47 6.16 -10.59
N VAL A 44 17.33 5.91 -9.94
CA VAL A 44 16.15 6.80 -10.00
C VAL A 44 16.44 8.17 -9.42
N PHE A 45 17.12 8.27 -8.27
CA PHE A 45 17.45 9.58 -7.71
C PHE A 45 18.39 10.37 -8.61
N GLY A 46 19.45 9.74 -9.13
CA GLY A 46 20.38 10.37 -10.06
C GLY A 46 19.67 10.86 -11.33
N ASP A 47 18.79 10.04 -11.90
CA ASP A 47 18.01 10.39 -13.10
C ASP A 47 17.04 11.54 -12.88
N ILE A 48 16.35 11.55 -11.74
CA ILE A 48 15.46 12.66 -11.36
C ILE A 48 16.30 13.92 -11.16
N ALA A 49 17.36 13.83 -10.36
CA ALA A 49 18.20 14.96 -9.97
C ALA A 49 18.93 15.58 -11.17
N GLU A 50 19.37 14.79 -12.15
CA GLU A 50 20.13 15.28 -13.31
C GLU A 50 19.25 16.10 -14.29
N ASN A 51 18.01 15.68 -14.52
CA ASN A 51 17.16 16.25 -15.55
C ASN A 51 16.17 17.30 -14.99
N PRO A 52 16.22 18.59 -15.43
CA PRO A 52 15.31 19.63 -14.94
C PRO A 52 13.81 19.31 -15.08
N ALA A 53 13.41 18.68 -16.19
CA ALA A 53 12.02 18.31 -16.40
C ALA A 53 11.57 17.19 -15.46
N LYS A 54 12.45 16.20 -15.19
CA LYS A 54 12.17 15.15 -14.22
C LYS A 54 12.13 15.68 -12.79
N ARG A 55 13.02 16.61 -12.40
CA ARG A 55 12.97 17.30 -11.11
C ARG A 55 11.62 18.00 -10.91
N GLN A 56 11.18 18.77 -11.90
CA GLN A 56 9.91 19.49 -11.81
C GLN A 56 8.71 18.55 -11.76
N LEU A 57 8.70 17.49 -12.59
CA LEU A 57 7.66 16.47 -12.57
C LEU A 57 7.59 15.78 -11.21
N PHE A 58 8.73 15.37 -10.66
CA PHE A 58 8.81 14.77 -9.34
C PHE A 58 8.27 15.72 -8.26
N ALA A 59 8.69 16.99 -8.27
CA ALA A 59 8.21 17.98 -7.30
C ALA A 59 6.69 18.20 -7.36
N ASN A 60 6.12 18.27 -8.56
CA ASN A 60 4.68 18.39 -8.75
C ASN A 60 3.94 17.16 -8.22
N ASN A 61 4.44 15.96 -8.51
CA ASN A 61 3.85 14.70 -8.06
C ASN A 61 3.94 14.55 -6.54
N VAL A 62 5.03 14.99 -5.92
CA VAL A 62 5.19 14.99 -4.46
C VAL A 62 4.16 15.92 -3.81
N VAL A 63 3.94 17.13 -4.35
CA VAL A 63 2.86 18.02 -3.85
C VAL A 63 1.50 17.34 -3.97
N GLN A 64 1.18 16.72 -5.11
CA GLN A 64 -0.09 16.00 -5.28
C GLN A 64 -0.23 14.86 -4.28
N PHE A 65 0.82 14.05 -4.09
CA PHE A 65 0.84 12.95 -3.13
C PHE A 65 0.65 13.43 -1.69
N MET A 66 1.37 14.47 -1.27
CA MET A 66 1.23 15.03 0.07
C MET A 66 -0.18 15.60 0.31
N ARG A 67 -0.80 16.21 -0.70
CA ARG A 67 -2.21 16.65 -0.63
C ARG A 67 -3.17 15.49 -0.50
N GLU A 68 -3.01 14.48 -1.34
CA GLU A 68 -3.93 13.35 -1.42
C GLU A 68 -3.96 12.53 -0.12
N TYR A 69 -2.79 12.32 0.48
CA TYR A 69 -2.66 11.50 1.68
C TYR A 69 -2.53 12.32 2.96
N GLY A 70 -2.47 13.65 2.87
CA GLY A 70 -2.40 14.52 4.03
C GLY A 70 -1.04 14.53 4.71
N PHE A 71 0.07 14.38 3.98
CA PHE A 71 1.41 14.55 4.54
C PHE A 71 1.75 16.05 4.71
N ASP A 72 2.56 16.35 5.72
CA ASP A 72 3.06 17.69 6.02
C ASP A 72 4.42 17.98 5.39
N GLY A 73 5.06 16.99 4.78
CA GLY A 73 6.36 17.15 4.12
C GLY A 73 6.93 15.85 3.59
N ILE A 74 8.13 15.95 3.02
CA ILE A 74 8.90 14.83 2.49
C ILE A 74 10.32 14.84 3.06
N ASP A 75 10.84 13.64 3.32
CA ASP A 75 12.25 13.37 3.59
C ASP A 75 12.87 12.64 2.39
N LEU A 76 14.04 13.08 1.95
CA LEU A 76 14.80 12.38 0.91
C LEU A 76 15.95 11.60 1.51
N ASP A 77 15.90 10.27 1.36
CA ASP A 77 16.87 9.34 1.89
C ASP A 77 17.65 8.66 0.76
N TRP A 78 18.44 9.44 0.02
CA TRP A 78 19.27 8.95 -1.09
C TRP A 78 20.60 8.39 -0.56
N GLU A 79 20.80 7.07 -0.71
CA GLU A 79 21.94 6.34 -0.17
C GLU A 79 22.88 5.70 -1.23
N TYR A 80 23.84 6.41 -1.84
CA TYR A 80 24.20 7.81 -1.61
C TYR A 80 24.54 8.50 -2.93
N PRO A 81 24.25 9.82 -3.08
CA PRO A 81 24.64 10.58 -4.25
C PRO A 81 26.15 10.47 -4.48
N GLY A 82 26.58 10.29 -5.73
CA GLY A 82 27.99 10.31 -6.12
C GLY A 82 28.87 9.14 -5.63
N ALA A 83 28.39 8.31 -4.69
CA ALA A 83 29.12 7.16 -4.18
C ALA A 83 29.16 6.01 -5.21
N PRO A 84 30.34 5.65 -5.76
CA PRO A 84 30.41 4.65 -6.84
C PRO A 84 29.96 3.25 -6.40
N ASP A 85 30.20 2.90 -5.14
CA ASP A 85 29.77 1.63 -4.51
C ASP A 85 28.24 1.56 -4.26
N ARG A 86 27.51 2.61 -4.64
CA ARG A 86 26.04 2.69 -4.60
C ARG A 86 25.46 3.19 -5.92
N GLY A 87 26.23 3.13 -7.01
CA GLY A 87 25.78 3.54 -8.35
C GLY A 87 25.72 5.07 -8.58
N GLY A 88 26.33 5.86 -7.69
CA GLY A 88 26.38 7.32 -7.81
C GLY A 88 27.25 7.81 -8.98
N ARG A 89 26.90 8.99 -9.51
CA ARG A 89 27.57 9.69 -10.62
C ARG A 89 28.25 10.97 -10.14
N PRO A 90 29.35 11.41 -10.79
CA PRO A 90 30.04 12.65 -10.40
C PRO A 90 29.16 13.91 -10.39
N GLY A 91 28.09 13.95 -11.19
CA GLY A 91 27.16 15.08 -11.25
C GLY A 91 26.17 15.15 -10.07
N ASP A 92 26.00 14.07 -9.32
CA ASP A 92 24.94 13.93 -8.31
C ASP A 92 25.03 15.00 -7.22
N THR A 93 26.23 15.35 -6.75
CA THR A 93 26.43 16.37 -5.72
C THR A 93 25.76 17.69 -6.08
N LYS A 94 26.00 18.18 -7.30
CA LYS A 94 25.38 19.42 -7.80
C LYS A 94 23.90 19.23 -8.09
N ASN A 95 23.54 18.09 -8.67
CA ASN A 95 22.18 17.80 -9.09
C ASN A 95 21.23 17.63 -7.89
N TYR A 96 21.72 17.14 -6.76
CA TYR A 96 20.91 16.99 -5.57
C TYR A 96 20.52 18.35 -4.97
N VAL A 97 21.43 19.33 -4.98
CA VAL A 97 21.11 20.73 -4.63
C VAL A 97 19.99 21.27 -5.53
N LEU A 98 20.06 21.03 -6.84
CA LEU A 98 19.05 21.48 -7.80
C LEU A 98 17.69 20.78 -7.60
N LEU A 99 17.70 19.52 -7.16
CA LEU A 99 16.50 18.77 -6.79
C LEU A 99 15.82 19.41 -5.58
N LEU A 100 16.56 19.64 -4.50
CA LEU A 100 16.03 20.31 -3.30
C LEU A 100 15.54 21.72 -3.59
N GLU A 101 16.28 22.49 -4.40
CA GLU A 101 15.84 23.81 -4.86
C GLU A 101 14.49 23.75 -5.60
N THR A 102 14.34 22.78 -6.51
CA THR A 102 13.13 22.61 -7.31
C THR A 102 11.94 22.18 -6.43
N LEU A 103 12.17 21.28 -5.48
CA LEU A 103 11.16 20.86 -4.50
C LEU A 103 10.69 22.04 -3.65
N ARG A 104 11.61 22.76 -3.00
CA ARG A 104 11.28 23.90 -2.14
C ARG A 104 10.48 24.97 -2.87
N LYS A 105 10.94 25.37 -4.06
CA LYS A 105 10.23 26.36 -4.90
C LYS A 105 8.83 25.89 -5.29
N THR A 106 8.68 24.60 -5.63
CA THR A 106 7.37 24.03 -5.98
C THR A 106 6.45 23.97 -4.77
N PHE A 107 6.98 23.66 -3.58
CA PHE A 107 6.20 23.61 -2.35
C PHE A 107 5.71 25.01 -1.96
N ASP A 108 6.58 26.02 -2.00
CA ASP A 108 6.24 27.41 -1.72
C ASP A 108 5.17 27.95 -2.70
N ALA A 109 5.31 27.61 -3.99
CA ALA A 109 4.34 28.00 -5.01
C ALA A 109 3.00 27.27 -4.90
N SER A 110 2.96 26.12 -4.21
CA SER A 110 1.74 25.33 -4.08
C SER A 110 0.71 25.97 -3.14
N GLY A 111 1.12 26.88 -2.27
CA GLY A 111 0.27 27.43 -1.20
C GLY A 111 0.11 26.49 0.02
N GLY A 112 0.68 25.28 -0.02
CA GLY A 112 0.78 24.39 1.12
C GLY A 112 2.03 24.66 1.96
N GLN A 113 1.91 24.54 3.28
CA GLN A 113 3.05 24.64 4.21
C GLN A 113 3.74 23.28 4.34
N TYR A 114 4.41 22.84 3.26
CA TYR A 114 5.12 21.56 3.24
C TYR A 114 6.57 21.71 3.69
N GLY A 115 6.99 20.80 4.56
CA GLY A 115 8.38 20.66 4.95
C GLY A 115 9.18 19.80 3.95
N LEU A 116 10.48 20.03 3.93
CA LEU A 116 11.46 19.34 3.10
C LEU A 116 12.70 19.03 3.94
N THR A 117 13.03 17.76 4.08
CA THR A 117 14.21 17.29 4.79
C THR A 117 15.01 16.33 3.92
N TYR A 118 16.23 16.03 4.36
CA TYR A 118 16.97 14.89 3.84
C TYR A 118 17.69 14.17 4.96
N THR A 119 17.98 12.91 4.69
CA THR A 119 18.74 12.04 5.57
C THR A 119 20.19 11.95 5.09
N ALA A 120 21.14 12.14 6.01
CA ALA A 120 22.57 12.30 5.73
C ALA A 120 23.39 11.24 6.48
N PRO A 121 24.43 10.66 5.84
CA PRO A 121 25.35 9.76 6.51
C PRO A 121 26.28 10.52 7.46
N THR A 122 26.81 9.82 8.45
CA THR A 122 27.85 10.34 9.37
C THR A 122 29.27 9.97 8.95
N SER A 123 29.44 9.05 8.00
CA SER A 123 30.75 8.71 7.45
C SER A 123 31.23 9.78 6.45
N TYR A 124 32.49 10.22 6.56
CA TYR A 124 33.07 11.14 5.57
C TYR A 124 33.09 10.55 4.15
N TRP A 125 33.25 9.22 4.03
CA TRP A 125 33.30 8.52 2.75
C TRP A 125 32.05 8.78 1.90
N TYR A 126 30.87 8.77 2.53
CA TYR A 126 29.60 9.07 1.86
C TYR A 126 29.25 10.56 1.93
N LEU A 127 29.47 11.22 3.07
CA LEU A 127 29.08 12.62 3.28
C LEU A 127 29.80 13.59 2.33
N ARG A 128 31.02 13.28 1.85
CA ARG A 128 31.77 14.12 0.91
C ARG A 128 31.04 14.42 -0.41
N TRP A 129 30.01 13.66 -0.74
CA TRP A 129 29.21 13.85 -1.96
C TRP A 129 27.99 14.76 -1.76
N PHE A 130 27.77 15.26 -0.54
CA PHE A 130 26.71 16.19 -0.21
C PHE A 130 27.27 17.61 -0.20
N ASP A 131 26.75 18.50 -1.05
CA ASP A 131 27.04 19.94 -0.98
C ASP A 131 26.21 20.56 0.15
N LEU A 132 26.63 20.31 1.40
CA LEU A 132 25.88 20.71 2.59
C LEU A 132 25.49 22.19 2.58
N PRO A 133 26.38 23.16 2.29
CA PRO A 133 26.00 24.58 2.22
C PRO A 133 25.04 24.90 1.07
N GLY A 134 25.14 24.18 -0.05
CA GLY A 134 24.20 24.31 -1.17
C GLY A 134 22.81 23.79 -0.82
N MET A 135 22.74 22.67 -0.10
CA MET A 135 21.50 21.96 0.27
C MET A 135 20.75 22.64 1.43
N ASP A 136 21.46 23.11 2.46
CA ASP A 136 20.88 23.71 3.68
C ASP A 136 19.92 24.89 3.41
N LYS A 137 20.12 25.58 2.29
CA LYS A 137 19.27 26.71 1.85
C LYS A 137 17.84 26.31 1.53
N TRP A 138 17.59 25.05 1.23
CA TRP A 138 16.33 24.58 0.66
C TRP A 138 15.53 23.68 1.61
N VAL A 139 16.16 23.19 2.67
CA VAL A 139 15.57 22.20 3.60
C VAL A 139 15.28 22.83 4.95
N ASP A 140 14.31 22.27 5.67
CA ASP A 140 13.94 22.71 7.01
C ASP A 140 14.95 22.22 8.05
N TRP A 141 15.36 20.96 7.97
CA TRP A 141 16.44 20.37 8.77
C TRP A 141 17.04 19.13 8.08
N VAL A 142 18.07 18.55 8.70
CA VAL A 142 18.80 17.37 8.23
C VAL A 142 18.75 16.28 9.29
N ASN A 143 18.30 15.08 8.92
CA ASN A 143 18.36 13.91 9.79
C ASN A 143 19.74 13.25 9.63
N ILE A 144 20.54 13.13 10.69
CA ILE A 144 21.86 12.48 10.61
C ILE A 144 21.77 11.02 11.06
N MET A 145 22.23 10.10 10.22
CA MET A 145 22.30 8.67 10.55
C MET A 145 23.53 8.39 11.44
N SER A 146 23.42 8.75 12.71
CA SER A 146 24.44 8.54 13.75
C SER A 146 24.41 7.14 14.38
N TYR A 147 24.10 6.15 13.54
CA TYR A 147 24.08 4.73 13.80
C TYR A 147 24.70 4.01 12.60
N ASP A 148 24.94 2.71 12.72
CA ASP A 148 25.65 1.91 11.71
C ASP A 148 27.07 2.40 11.41
N LEU A 149 27.73 2.99 12.42
CA LEU A 149 29.15 3.35 12.31
C LEU A 149 30.03 2.10 12.14
N HIS A 150 29.61 0.99 12.74
CA HIS A 150 30.32 -0.28 12.72
C HIS A 150 29.38 -1.45 12.49
N GLY A 151 29.88 -2.46 11.79
CA GLY A 151 29.12 -3.65 11.42
C GLY A 151 30.01 -4.70 10.77
N VAL A 152 29.41 -5.81 10.33
CA VAL A 152 30.14 -6.94 9.75
C VAL A 152 30.91 -6.58 8.48
N TRP A 153 30.49 -5.51 7.80
CA TRP A 153 31.15 -4.95 6.62
C TRP A 153 32.54 -4.37 6.94
N ASP A 154 32.88 -4.10 8.21
CA ASP A 154 34.22 -3.63 8.57
C ASP A 154 35.33 -4.63 8.21
N SER A 155 34.97 -5.91 8.04
CA SER A 155 35.88 -6.94 7.54
C SER A 155 36.48 -6.66 6.16
N SER A 156 35.83 -5.83 5.34
CA SER A 156 36.29 -5.50 3.98
C SER A 156 36.98 -4.13 3.88
N ASN A 157 37.09 -3.38 4.98
CA ASN A 157 37.69 -2.05 5.02
C ASN A 157 38.89 -1.98 6.00
N PRO A 158 39.62 -0.85 6.08
CA PRO A 158 40.81 -0.73 6.93
C PRO A 158 40.61 -0.93 8.45
N ILE A 159 39.37 -0.85 8.95
CA ILE A 159 39.04 -1.15 10.36
C ILE A 159 39.30 -2.64 10.65
N GLY A 160 38.93 -3.50 9.69
CA GLY A 160 39.11 -4.95 9.77
C GLY A 160 38.06 -5.65 10.63
N SER A 161 38.20 -6.96 10.78
CA SER A 161 37.24 -7.82 11.48
C SER A 161 37.30 -7.69 13.01
N ILE A 162 37.07 -6.49 13.55
CA ILE A 162 37.01 -6.20 14.98
C ILE A 162 35.62 -5.71 15.41
N VAL A 163 35.16 -6.09 16.60
CA VAL A 163 33.89 -5.61 17.15
C VAL A 163 34.05 -4.18 17.67
N GLN A 164 33.08 -3.32 17.40
CA GLN A 164 33.05 -1.91 17.81
C GLN A 164 31.59 -1.49 18.04
N GLY A 165 31.38 -0.39 18.78
CA GLY A 165 30.05 0.15 19.06
C GLY A 165 29.45 0.90 17.88
N HIS A 166 28.33 0.45 17.31
CA HIS A 166 27.78 1.06 16.09
C HIS A 166 27.18 2.47 16.27
N THR A 167 27.08 2.95 17.51
CA THR A 167 26.57 4.28 17.87
C THR A 167 27.53 5.02 18.81
N ASN A 168 28.84 4.83 18.62
CA ASN A 168 29.90 5.45 19.43
C ASN A 168 29.85 6.99 19.37
N LEU A 169 29.54 7.64 20.50
CA LEU A 169 29.39 9.09 20.60
C LEU A 169 30.67 9.86 20.22
N THR A 170 31.85 9.34 20.53
CA THR A 170 33.12 10.00 20.15
C THR A 170 33.30 10.08 18.63
N GLU A 171 32.72 9.14 17.88
CA GLU A 171 32.75 9.14 16.42
C GLU A 171 31.59 9.97 15.84
N ILE A 172 30.42 9.95 16.50
CA ILE A 172 29.31 10.85 16.18
C ILE A 172 29.75 12.31 16.32
N GLU A 173 30.52 12.65 17.36
CA GLU A 173 31.14 13.97 17.54
C GLU A 173 31.98 14.39 16.34
N LEU A 174 32.89 13.51 15.90
CA LEU A 174 33.73 13.74 14.72
C LEU A 174 32.91 13.92 13.45
N ALA A 175 31.82 13.15 13.30
CA ALA A 175 30.92 13.28 12.15
C ALA A 175 30.19 14.63 12.15
N VAL A 176 29.65 15.06 13.30
CA VAL A 176 28.94 16.34 13.44
C VAL A 176 29.88 17.52 13.20
N GLU A 177 31.16 17.43 13.58
CA GLU A 177 32.15 18.46 13.25
C GLU A 177 32.27 18.74 11.74
N LEU A 178 32.05 17.73 10.88
CA LEU A 178 32.12 17.91 9.42
C LEU A 178 31.07 18.91 8.92
N PHE A 179 29.88 18.92 9.52
CA PHE A 179 28.81 19.86 9.21
C PHE A 179 29.18 21.28 9.65
N TRP A 180 29.77 21.44 10.84
CA TRP A 180 30.17 22.77 11.34
C TRP A 180 31.35 23.36 10.59
N ARG A 181 32.28 22.52 10.10
CA ARG A 181 33.42 22.98 9.27
C ARG A 181 32.97 23.65 7.97
N VAL A 182 31.74 23.40 7.53
CA VAL A 182 31.12 24.05 6.38
C VAL A 182 29.95 24.97 6.77
N ASN A 183 29.91 25.39 8.04
CA ASN A 183 28.97 26.36 8.62
C ASN A 183 27.49 25.95 8.61
N ILE A 184 27.19 24.64 8.69
CA ILE A 184 25.81 24.22 8.98
C ILE A 184 25.49 24.52 10.44
N SER A 185 24.35 25.15 10.69
CA SER A 185 23.91 25.49 12.04
C SER A 185 23.64 24.20 12.85
N PRO A 186 24.09 24.09 14.12
CA PRO A 186 23.71 22.98 14.98
C PRO A 186 22.19 22.74 15.04
N ALA A 187 21.41 23.82 15.08
CA ALA A 187 19.94 23.77 15.14
C ALA A 187 19.27 23.19 13.88
N LYS A 188 20.02 23.01 12.79
CA LYS A 188 19.55 22.33 11.57
C LYS A 188 19.74 20.81 11.62
N LEU A 189 20.53 20.30 12.55
CA LEU A 189 20.86 18.87 12.62
C LEU A 189 19.96 18.16 13.63
N VAL A 190 19.39 17.04 13.22
CA VAL A 190 18.56 16.18 14.05
C VAL A 190 19.27 14.85 14.25
N LEU A 191 19.62 14.53 15.50
CA LEU A 191 20.45 13.39 15.88
C LEU A 191 19.69 12.06 15.70
N GLY A 192 20.18 11.16 14.86
CA GLY A 192 19.59 9.83 14.68
C GLY A 192 19.97 8.85 15.79
N LEU A 193 18.97 8.17 16.35
CA LEU A 193 19.12 7.19 17.42
C LEU A 193 18.52 5.85 16.97
N GLY A 194 19.34 4.79 17.03
CA GLY A 194 18.93 3.45 16.61
C GLY A 194 18.21 2.68 17.72
N PHE A 195 17.01 2.15 17.43
CA PHE A 195 16.28 1.20 18.31
C PHE A 195 16.63 -0.25 17.96
N TYR A 196 17.91 -0.50 17.78
CA TYR A 196 18.49 -1.80 17.46
C TYR A 196 19.97 -1.76 17.80
N GLY A 197 20.60 -2.93 17.85
CA GLY A 197 22.03 -3.08 17.98
C GLY A 197 22.65 -3.79 16.79
N ARG A 198 23.94 -3.54 16.56
CA ARG A 198 24.76 -4.33 15.62
C ARG A 198 25.53 -5.41 16.37
N SER A 199 25.50 -6.61 15.82
CA SER A 199 25.93 -7.83 16.50
C SER A 199 26.88 -8.67 15.66
N PHE A 200 27.68 -9.48 16.34
CA PHE A 200 28.80 -10.22 15.75
C PHE A 200 28.92 -11.59 16.42
N THR A 201 29.56 -12.53 15.72
CA THR A 201 30.10 -13.74 16.34
C THR A 201 31.59 -13.52 16.60
N LEU A 202 32.01 -13.57 17.86
CA LEU A 202 33.41 -13.42 18.26
C LEU A 202 34.26 -14.57 17.68
N ALA A 203 35.47 -14.25 17.24
CA ALA A 203 36.44 -15.26 16.80
C ALA A 203 37.05 -16.01 18.00
N ASP A 204 37.13 -15.34 19.14
CA ASP A 204 37.56 -15.89 20.43
C ASP A 204 36.61 -15.38 21.52
N ALA A 205 35.82 -16.27 22.10
CA ALA A 205 34.86 -15.95 23.16
C ALA A 205 35.53 -15.38 24.43
N ALA A 206 36.83 -15.59 24.62
CA ALA A 206 37.59 -15.00 25.73
C ALA A 206 37.90 -13.51 25.51
N CYS A 207 37.77 -12.99 24.28
CA CYS A 207 37.99 -11.59 23.93
C CYS A 207 36.64 -10.93 23.58
N SER A 208 36.09 -10.15 24.49
CA SER A 208 34.73 -9.59 24.39
C SER A 208 34.64 -8.07 24.47
N THR A 209 35.77 -7.36 24.42
CA THR A 209 35.82 -5.89 24.41
C THR A 209 35.87 -5.34 22.97
N PRO A 210 35.47 -4.08 22.75
CA PRO A 210 35.76 -3.38 21.50
C PRO A 210 37.23 -3.55 21.08
N GLY A 211 37.47 -3.81 19.79
CA GLY A 211 38.79 -4.18 19.24
C GLY A 211 39.06 -5.69 19.17
N CYS A 212 38.26 -6.54 19.81
CA CYS A 212 38.35 -8.01 19.69
C CYS A 212 37.88 -8.49 18.32
N ARG A 213 38.46 -9.59 17.80
CA ARG A 213 38.13 -10.08 16.46
C ARG A 213 36.75 -10.76 16.40
N PHE A 214 36.04 -10.57 15.30
CA PHE A 214 34.86 -11.35 14.94
C PHE A 214 35.13 -12.31 13.77
N SER A 215 34.36 -13.39 13.70
CA SER A 215 34.38 -14.38 12.61
C SER A 215 33.25 -14.18 11.59
N GLY A 216 32.20 -13.44 11.96
CA GLY A 216 31.14 -13.01 11.07
C GLY A 216 29.99 -12.33 11.81
N ALA A 217 28.85 -12.25 11.15
CA ALA A 217 27.60 -11.79 11.75
C ALA A 217 27.19 -12.67 12.95
N SER A 218 26.46 -12.08 13.90
CA SER A 218 25.76 -12.89 14.89
C SER A 218 24.73 -13.80 14.22
N LYS A 219 24.27 -14.80 14.96
CA LYS A 219 23.06 -15.55 14.62
C LYS A 219 21.87 -14.58 14.48
N PRO A 220 20.93 -14.85 13.55
CA PRO A 220 19.75 -14.03 13.38
C PRO A 220 18.83 -14.09 14.60
N GLY A 221 18.21 -12.96 14.94
CA GLY A 221 17.15 -12.90 15.93
C GLY A 221 15.87 -13.60 15.45
N PRO A 222 14.98 -14.02 16.39
CA PRO A 222 13.75 -14.74 16.05
C PRO A 222 12.75 -13.92 15.21
N CYS A 223 12.78 -12.60 15.32
CA CYS A 223 11.85 -11.70 14.63
C CYS A 223 12.50 -10.98 13.46
N SER A 224 13.70 -10.41 13.65
CA SER A 224 14.46 -9.73 12.59
C SER A 224 14.92 -10.69 11.49
N ARG A 225 15.13 -11.97 11.84
CA ARG A 225 15.57 -13.06 10.94
C ARG A 225 16.81 -12.74 10.11
N THR A 226 17.60 -11.76 10.57
CA THR A 226 18.77 -11.24 9.88
C THR A 226 19.96 -11.31 10.82
N GLY A 227 21.05 -11.94 10.39
CA GLY A 227 22.27 -12.00 11.19
C GLY A 227 22.96 -10.64 11.25
N GLY A 228 23.59 -10.34 12.39
CA GLY A 228 24.37 -9.12 12.58
C GLY A 228 23.58 -7.88 13.00
N ILE A 229 22.30 -8.06 13.29
CA ILE A 229 21.42 -7.06 13.88
C ILE A 229 20.48 -7.73 14.89
N LEU A 230 20.18 -7.04 15.99
CA LEU A 230 19.04 -7.37 16.85
C LEU A 230 18.26 -6.10 17.16
N THR A 231 16.94 -6.17 17.05
CA THR A 231 16.03 -5.07 17.42
C THR A 231 16.05 -4.81 18.93
N HIS A 232 15.61 -3.63 19.38
CA HIS A 232 15.56 -3.31 20.81
C HIS A 232 14.77 -4.36 21.62
N TYR A 233 13.62 -4.81 21.11
CA TYR A 233 12.85 -5.86 21.78
C TYR A 233 13.58 -7.23 21.81
N GLU A 234 14.40 -7.57 20.80
CA GLU A 234 15.24 -8.77 20.82
C GLU A 234 16.40 -8.64 21.83
N VAL A 235 17.00 -7.47 21.95
CA VAL A 235 18.02 -7.19 22.97
C VAL A 235 17.41 -7.27 24.38
N ALA A 236 16.24 -6.66 24.57
CA ALA A 236 15.50 -6.74 25.84
C ALA A 236 15.19 -8.19 26.22
N GLU A 237 14.87 -9.05 25.26
CA GLU A 237 14.63 -10.47 25.51
C GLU A 237 15.91 -11.23 25.89
N VAL A 238 17.05 -10.94 25.24
CA VAL A 238 18.35 -11.49 25.63
C VAL A 238 18.68 -11.14 27.09
N LEU A 239 18.44 -9.88 27.48
CA LEU A 239 18.66 -9.40 28.85
C LEU A 239 17.72 -10.06 29.87
N LYS A 240 16.42 -10.20 29.55
CA LYS A 240 15.42 -10.86 30.41
C LYS A 240 15.74 -12.33 30.68
N GLN A 241 16.34 -13.02 29.70
CA GLN A 241 16.70 -14.43 29.83
C GLN A 241 18.03 -14.68 30.54
N SER A 242 18.75 -13.62 30.95
CA SER A 242 19.98 -13.72 31.74
C SER A 242 19.74 -14.51 33.03
N GLY A 243 20.60 -15.49 33.32
CA GLY A 243 20.50 -16.37 34.50
C GLY A 243 19.52 -17.54 34.34
N SER A 244 18.92 -17.73 33.17
CA SER A 244 18.06 -18.89 32.86
C SER A 244 18.86 -20.13 32.46
N LEU A 245 18.20 -21.30 32.40
CA LEU A 245 18.79 -22.52 31.84
C LEU A 245 19.19 -22.35 30.35
N ALA A 246 18.54 -21.43 29.63
CA ALA A 246 18.81 -21.14 28.24
C ALA A 246 20.00 -20.18 28.05
N ARG A 247 20.23 -19.24 28.99
CA ARG A 247 21.32 -18.25 28.94
C ARG A 247 21.92 -18.02 30.32
N ARG A 248 23.16 -18.49 30.53
CA ARG A 248 23.92 -18.22 31.76
C ARG A 248 24.46 -16.79 31.73
N ASP A 249 24.22 -16.06 32.82
CA ASP A 249 24.83 -14.78 33.22
C ASP A 249 25.31 -13.87 32.07
N VAL A 250 24.38 -13.09 31.51
CA VAL A 250 24.70 -11.99 30.59
C VAL A 250 25.20 -10.80 31.40
N SER A 251 26.46 -10.39 31.17
CA SER A 251 27.05 -9.20 31.77
C SER A 251 27.05 -8.05 30.77
N VAL A 252 26.41 -6.94 31.14
CA VAL A 252 26.37 -5.71 30.35
C VAL A 252 27.54 -4.81 30.75
N VAL A 253 28.27 -4.32 29.75
CA VAL A 253 29.30 -3.28 29.93
C VAL A 253 28.75 -1.97 29.38
N HIS A 254 28.82 -0.92 30.20
CA HIS A 254 28.53 0.45 29.77
C HIS A 254 29.84 1.18 29.54
N ASP A 255 30.18 1.40 28.27
CA ASP A 255 31.24 2.32 27.89
C ASP A 255 30.69 3.75 27.96
N LYS A 256 31.05 4.46 29.03
CA LYS A 256 30.61 5.84 29.28
C LYS A 256 31.25 6.86 28.35
N VAL A 257 32.43 6.55 27.79
CA VAL A 257 33.11 7.48 26.87
C VAL A 257 32.47 7.36 25.50
N ALA A 258 32.26 6.14 25.02
CA ALA A 258 31.54 5.91 23.76
C ALA A 258 30.03 6.13 23.88
N ALA A 259 29.49 6.27 25.09
CA ALA A 259 28.05 6.28 25.38
C ALA A 259 27.31 5.14 24.66
N VAL A 260 27.83 3.91 24.80
CA VAL A 260 27.28 2.69 24.21
C VAL A 260 27.28 1.59 25.27
N LYS A 261 26.30 0.67 25.20
CA LYS A 261 26.34 -0.58 25.94
C LYS A 261 26.66 -1.74 25.03
N TYR A 262 27.39 -2.70 25.54
CA TYR A 262 27.62 -3.96 24.85
C TYR A 262 27.60 -5.13 25.81
N LEU A 263 27.33 -6.31 25.26
CA LEU A 263 27.28 -7.55 26.02
C LEU A 263 27.69 -8.73 25.16
N THR A 264 27.99 -9.85 25.82
CA THR A 264 28.11 -11.16 25.20
C THR A 264 26.98 -12.08 25.63
N PHE A 265 26.52 -12.94 24.72
CA PHE A 265 25.48 -13.93 24.97
C PHE A 265 25.74 -15.20 24.16
N ASP A 266 25.04 -16.29 24.49
CA ASP A 266 25.09 -17.58 23.77
C ASP A 266 26.53 -18.08 23.48
N ASN A 267 27.44 -17.85 24.45
CA ASN A 267 28.89 -18.12 24.47
C ASN A 267 29.77 -17.19 23.63
N ASP A 268 29.45 -16.96 22.36
CA ASP A 268 30.32 -16.28 21.40
C ASP A 268 29.64 -15.14 20.64
N GLN A 269 28.40 -14.81 20.98
CA GLN A 269 27.68 -13.71 20.34
C GLN A 269 27.97 -12.42 21.09
N TRP A 270 28.18 -11.33 20.36
CA TRP A 270 28.45 -10.01 20.90
C TRP A 270 27.51 -8.99 20.25
N ILE A 271 27.05 -8.01 21.02
CA ILE A 271 26.22 -6.93 20.50
C ILE A 271 26.55 -5.62 21.18
N SER A 272 26.57 -4.53 20.40
CA SER A 272 26.48 -3.16 20.90
C SER A 272 25.09 -2.60 20.62
N TYR A 273 24.55 -1.85 21.58
CA TYR A 273 23.21 -1.30 21.54
C TYR A 273 23.09 -0.08 22.45
N ASP A 274 21.94 0.60 22.38
CA ASP A 274 21.58 1.72 23.23
C ASP A 274 20.43 1.39 24.19
N ASP A 275 20.42 2.03 25.36
CA ASP A 275 19.31 2.02 26.29
C ASP A 275 19.14 3.37 26.98
N SER A 276 18.30 3.45 28.03
CA SER A 276 18.02 4.70 28.73
C SER A 276 19.27 5.47 29.19
N ASP A 277 20.35 4.79 29.59
CA ASP A 277 21.55 5.50 30.04
C ASP A 277 22.27 6.16 28.86
N THR A 278 22.42 5.44 27.76
CA THR A 278 23.17 5.91 26.58
C THR A 278 22.36 6.88 25.74
N PHE A 279 21.05 6.69 25.63
CA PHE A 279 20.14 7.69 25.07
C PHE A 279 20.25 9.00 25.84
N ARG A 280 20.24 8.97 27.18
CA ARG A 280 20.38 10.17 27.99
C ARG A 280 21.72 10.88 27.78
N GLN A 281 22.84 10.14 27.72
CA GLN A 281 24.15 10.74 27.43
C GLN A 281 24.16 11.43 26.05
N LYS A 282 23.57 10.79 25.04
CA LYS A 282 23.52 11.32 23.67
C LYS A 282 22.61 12.53 23.54
N THR A 283 21.44 12.51 24.19
CA THR A 283 20.52 13.66 24.18
C THR A 283 21.05 14.83 25.01
N GLU A 284 21.63 14.59 26.18
CA GLU A 284 22.30 15.65 26.96
C GLU A 284 23.45 16.28 26.17
N TRP A 285 24.24 15.48 25.46
CA TRP A 285 25.29 15.98 24.56
C TRP A 285 24.71 16.82 23.41
N ALA A 286 23.66 16.34 22.75
CA ALA A 286 22.99 17.05 21.67
C ALA A 286 22.38 18.39 22.13
N ASP A 287 21.73 18.40 23.29
CA ASP A 287 21.15 19.59 23.91
C ASP A 287 22.23 20.63 24.25
N ASN A 288 23.37 20.18 24.80
CA ASN A 288 24.50 21.07 25.12
C ASN A 288 25.08 21.76 23.88
N LEU A 289 24.98 21.13 22.71
CA LEU A 289 25.41 21.69 21.42
C LEU A 289 24.31 22.54 20.75
N GLY A 290 23.06 22.42 21.21
CA GLY A 290 21.91 23.06 20.59
C GLY A 290 21.51 22.43 19.26
N LEU A 291 21.57 21.09 19.16
CA LEU A 291 21.03 20.38 18.00
C LEU A 291 19.51 20.60 17.88
N GLY A 292 18.98 20.51 16.66
CA GLY A 292 17.58 20.80 16.34
C GLY A 292 16.57 19.77 16.87
N GLY A 293 17.03 18.56 17.23
CA GLY A 293 16.20 17.52 17.82
C GLY A 293 16.81 16.13 17.70
N ALA A 294 15.98 15.11 17.87
CA ALA A 294 16.33 13.70 17.68
C ALA A 294 15.39 13.02 16.67
N MET A 295 15.95 12.05 15.93
CA MET A 295 15.26 11.15 15.01
C MET A 295 15.48 9.71 15.52
N ILE A 296 14.50 8.83 15.32
CA ILE A 296 14.55 7.45 15.79
C ILE A 296 14.46 6.51 14.59
N TRP A 297 15.40 5.57 14.49
CA TRP A 297 15.39 4.48 13.53
C TRP A 297 15.34 3.11 14.23
N ALA A 298 14.22 2.41 14.29
CA ALA A 298 12.89 2.88 13.93
C ALA A 298 11.90 2.56 15.06
N SER A 299 10.79 3.33 15.10
CA SER A 299 9.81 3.25 16.18
C SER A 299 9.19 1.86 16.34
N ASP A 300 9.10 1.08 15.28
CA ASP A 300 8.54 -0.28 15.26
C ASP A 300 9.50 -1.35 15.83
N LEU A 301 10.75 -0.98 16.12
CA LEU A 301 11.75 -1.87 16.71
C LEU A 301 11.75 -1.85 18.25
N ASP A 302 10.88 -1.04 18.87
CA ASP A 302 10.66 -1.01 20.31
C ASP A 302 9.79 -2.20 20.79
N ASP A 303 9.73 -2.43 22.09
CA ASP A 303 8.86 -3.45 22.68
C ASP A 303 7.41 -2.98 22.91
N ASP A 304 6.54 -3.92 23.27
CA ASP A 304 5.11 -3.70 23.54
C ASP A 304 4.84 -2.81 24.77
N LYS A 305 5.90 -2.43 25.50
CA LYS A 305 5.86 -1.52 26.65
C LYS A 305 6.48 -0.16 26.32
N TYR A 306 6.89 0.06 25.08
CA TYR A 306 7.55 1.28 24.61
C TYR A 306 8.80 1.62 25.44
N SER A 307 9.59 0.60 25.81
CA SER A 307 10.69 0.78 26.75
C SER A 307 11.86 1.60 26.18
N ALA A 308 12.15 1.53 24.88
CA ALA A 308 13.13 2.39 24.22
C ALA A 308 12.64 3.84 24.18
N HIS A 309 11.39 4.08 23.79
CA HIS A 309 10.81 5.42 23.83
C HIS A 309 10.81 6.00 25.24
N ALA A 310 10.42 5.20 26.25
CA ALA A 310 10.44 5.64 27.64
C ALA A 310 11.86 5.95 28.12
N GLY A 311 12.84 5.12 27.73
CA GLY A 311 14.26 5.32 28.01
C GLY A 311 14.81 6.60 27.38
N LEU A 312 14.46 6.87 26.13
CA LEU A 312 14.84 8.09 25.41
C LEU A 312 14.20 9.35 26.00
N LEU A 313 12.91 9.29 26.31
CA LEU A 313 12.15 10.44 26.84
C LEU A 313 12.39 10.68 28.34
N GLY A 314 13.01 9.74 29.05
CA GLY A 314 13.19 9.78 30.50
C GLY A 314 11.88 9.75 31.29
N ARG A 315 10.78 9.28 30.68
CA ARG A 315 9.44 9.22 31.28
C ARG A 315 8.62 8.09 30.67
N GLU A 316 7.67 7.57 31.43
CA GLU A 316 6.74 6.57 30.92
C GLU A 316 5.93 7.11 29.74
N VAL A 317 5.79 6.28 28.71
CA VAL A 317 4.89 6.55 27.58
C VAL A 317 3.50 6.06 27.97
N MET A 318 2.56 6.99 28.18
CA MET A 318 1.20 6.64 28.58
C MET A 318 0.48 5.83 27.49
N THR A 319 0.15 4.58 27.80
CA THR A 319 -0.70 3.71 26.98
C THR A 319 -2.15 3.84 27.45
N ASN A 320 -2.77 5.01 27.30
CA ASN A 320 -4.11 5.20 27.87
C ASN A 320 -5.15 4.31 27.16
N ARG A 321 -6.18 3.87 27.90
CA ARG A 321 -7.36 3.14 27.39
C ARG A 321 -8.15 3.90 26.31
N ASP A 322 -7.80 5.15 26.04
CA ASP A 322 -8.31 5.94 24.92
C ASP A 322 -7.78 5.46 23.55
N PHE A 323 -6.79 4.56 23.48
CA PHE A 323 -6.36 3.92 22.22
C PHE A 323 -7.45 3.03 21.57
N VAL A 324 -8.55 2.75 22.27
CA VAL A 324 -9.80 2.24 21.64
C VAL A 324 -10.27 3.21 20.54
N SER A 325 -9.88 4.50 20.58
CA SER A 325 -10.11 5.47 19.52
C SER A 325 -9.25 5.23 18.27
N VAL A 326 -8.14 4.50 18.33
CA VAL A 326 -7.35 4.12 17.14
C VAL A 326 -8.01 2.96 16.43
N GLU A 327 -8.45 1.92 17.15
CA GLU A 327 -9.30 0.88 16.54
C GLU A 327 -10.61 1.48 16.02
N LYS A 328 -11.22 2.44 16.74
CA LYS A 328 -12.42 3.15 16.29
C LYS A 328 -12.18 4.03 15.07
N ALA A 329 -11.10 4.82 15.04
CA ALA A 329 -10.73 5.69 13.91
C ALA A 329 -10.26 4.90 12.68
N LEU A 330 -9.60 3.74 12.88
CA LEU A 330 -9.25 2.80 11.82
C LEU A 330 -10.46 1.96 11.37
N SER A 331 -11.48 1.78 12.23
CA SER A 331 -12.73 1.10 11.89
C SER A 331 -13.78 2.00 11.23
N GLU A 332 -13.64 3.33 11.33
CA GLU A 332 -14.53 4.33 10.71
C GLU A 332 -13.73 5.33 9.84
N PRO A 333 -13.08 4.88 8.74
CA PRO A 333 -12.27 5.73 7.88
C PRO A 333 -13.07 6.80 7.11
N GLU A 334 -14.40 6.79 7.19
CA GLU A 334 -15.29 7.76 6.52
C GLU A 334 -15.42 9.11 7.24
N ILE A 335 -15.20 9.18 8.56
CA ILE A 335 -15.61 10.36 9.33
C ILE A 335 -14.53 11.45 9.42
N VAL A 336 -13.25 11.12 9.14
CA VAL A 336 -12.14 12.04 9.44
C VAL A 336 -11.68 12.88 8.23
N VAL A 337 -12.07 12.50 7.01
CA VAL A 337 -11.71 13.28 5.80
C VAL A 337 -12.55 14.56 5.66
N GLU A 338 -13.82 14.53 6.08
CA GLU A 338 -14.67 15.73 6.07
C GLU A 338 -14.28 16.73 7.17
N ASP A 339 -13.88 16.25 8.36
CA ASP A 339 -13.64 17.14 9.50
C ASP A 339 -12.27 17.85 9.48
N LEU A 340 -11.23 17.25 8.85
CA LEU A 340 -9.90 17.88 8.77
C LEU A 340 -9.69 18.78 7.55
N SER A 341 -10.53 18.69 6.52
CA SER A 341 -10.55 19.70 5.44
C SER A 341 -11.06 21.05 5.95
N GLY A 342 -11.98 21.05 6.94
CA GLY A 342 -12.51 22.23 7.62
C GLY A 342 -11.60 22.86 8.68
N LEU A 343 -10.52 22.17 9.08
CA LEU A 343 -9.64 22.63 10.17
C LEU A 343 -8.39 23.43 9.72
N THR A 344 -8.26 23.74 8.44
CA THR A 344 -7.19 24.63 7.94
C THR A 344 -7.63 26.10 7.80
N GLY A 345 -8.60 26.54 8.61
CA GLY A 345 -9.23 27.86 8.63
C GLY A 345 -8.30 29.09 8.64
N GLN A 346 -7.67 29.37 7.50
CA GLN A 346 -7.00 30.62 7.22
C GLN A 346 -7.92 31.44 6.30
N ASN A 347 -8.42 32.57 6.82
CA ASN A 347 -9.25 33.62 6.20
C ASN A 347 -10.77 33.62 6.46
N CYS A 348 -11.30 32.80 7.38
CA CYS A 348 -12.68 32.96 7.84
C CYS A 348 -12.82 34.15 8.81
N PHE A 349 -13.87 34.97 8.66
CA PHE A 349 -14.18 36.06 9.59
C PHE A 349 -15.67 36.08 9.96
N THR A 350 -15.98 36.71 11.08
CA THR A 350 -17.35 36.81 11.60
C THR A 350 -17.97 38.17 11.29
N TYR A 351 -19.12 38.20 10.61
CA TYR A 351 -19.93 39.39 10.40
C TYR A 351 -20.58 39.83 11.71
N THR A 352 -20.30 41.06 12.15
CA THR A 352 -20.72 41.61 13.45
C THR A 352 -21.89 42.60 13.35
N GLY A 353 -22.60 42.63 12.22
CA GLY A 353 -23.73 43.53 11.98
C GLY A 353 -25.05 43.10 12.64
N LYS A 354 -26.14 43.82 12.32
CA LYS A 354 -27.47 43.50 12.88
C LYS A 354 -28.01 42.17 12.29
N CYS A 355 -28.85 41.50 13.09
CA CYS A 355 -29.45 40.19 12.77
C CYS A 355 -30.04 40.17 11.35
N LEU A 356 -29.58 39.21 10.54
CA LEU A 356 -30.04 38.99 9.17
C LEU A 356 -31.11 37.90 9.14
N ASN A 357 -32.02 37.97 8.16
CA ASN A 357 -32.96 36.90 7.91
C ASN A 357 -32.21 35.73 7.24
N VAL A 358 -32.11 34.59 7.93
CA VAL A 358 -31.38 33.40 7.46
C VAL A 358 -32.01 32.73 6.24
N ASP A 359 -33.30 32.99 6.00
CA ASP A 359 -34.02 32.48 4.82
C ASP A 359 -33.82 33.37 3.58
N ASP A 360 -33.24 34.57 3.73
CA ASP A 360 -32.95 35.48 2.63
C ASP A 360 -31.49 35.33 2.18
N GLN A 361 -31.28 34.47 1.19
CA GLN A 361 -29.95 34.17 0.63
C GLN A 361 -29.23 35.41 0.09
N ASN A 362 -29.98 36.42 -0.40
CA ASN A 362 -29.37 37.65 -0.90
C ASN A 362 -28.88 38.54 0.24
N ALA A 363 -29.66 38.67 1.31
CA ALA A 363 -29.24 39.41 2.51
C ALA A 363 -28.01 38.76 3.17
N MET A 364 -27.95 37.42 3.17
CA MET A 364 -26.83 36.63 3.68
C MET A 364 -25.56 36.81 2.83
N ALA A 365 -25.68 36.76 1.50
CA ALA A 365 -24.55 37.00 0.59
C ALA A 365 -24.02 38.44 0.67
N LEU A 366 -24.91 39.43 0.80
CA LEU A 366 -24.53 40.85 0.96
C LEU A 366 -23.74 41.13 2.25
N ALA A 367 -23.92 40.33 3.29
CA ALA A 367 -23.27 40.52 4.59
C ALA A 367 -21.77 40.21 4.58
N CYS A 368 -21.33 39.25 3.76
CA CYS A 368 -19.91 38.88 3.64
C CYS A 368 -19.10 39.82 2.73
N GLY A 369 -19.78 40.72 2.01
CA GLY A 369 -19.15 41.64 1.05
C GLY A 369 -18.67 40.94 -0.23
N PRO A 370 -18.29 41.72 -1.26
CA PRO A 370 -17.86 41.18 -2.55
C PRO A 370 -16.62 40.29 -2.42
N GLY A 371 -16.64 39.09 -3.00
CA GLY A 371 -15.51 38.13 -3.00
C GLY A 371 -15.50 37.13 -1.84
N ASN A 372 -16.50 37.16 -0.94
CA ASN A 372 -16.66 36.19 0.14
C ASN A 372 -18.06 35.57 0.11
N THR A 373 -18.19 34.34 0.62
CA THR A 373 -19.44 33.60 0.76
C THR A 373 -19.71 33.26 2.23
N VAL A 374 -20.99 33.06 2.57
CA VAL A 374 -21.39 32.59 3.91
C VAL A 374 -21.08 31.10 4.02
N VAL A 375 -20.34 30.72 5.05
CA VAL A 375 -19.96 29.33 5.32
C VAL A 375 -20.65 28.74 6.57
N GLY A 376 -21.36 29.57 7.34
CA GLY A 376 -22.15 29.13 8.48
C GLY A 376 -22.75 30.29 9.29
N TRP A 377 -23.59 29.99 10.27
CA TRP A 377 -24.17 30.95 11.21
C TRP A 377 -24.39 30.33 12.59
N ASP A 378 -24.37 31.14 13.64
CA ASP A 378 -24.67 30.70 15.01
C ASP A 378 -26.19 30.63 15.24
N ASP A 379 -26.70 29.45 15.59
CA ASP A 379 -28.13 29.21 15.81
C ASP A 379 -28.64 29.61 17.21
N ALA A 380 -27.79 30.14 18.09
CA ALA A 380 -28.16 30.59 19.43
C ALA A 380 -29.00 31.90 19.45
N GLY A 381 -30.32 31.80 19.24
CA GLY A 381 -31.35 32.77 19.68
C GLY A 381 -31.45 34.15 18.98
N CYS A 382 -32.67 34.57 18.64
CA CYS A 382 -32.98 35.92 18.17
C CYS A 382 -32.49 36.98 19.17
N GLY A 383 -31.43 37.71 18.81
CA GLY A 383 -31.07 38.96 19.51
C GLY A 383 -29.60 39.34 19.47
N LYS A 384 -28.67 38.39 19.30
CA LYS A 384 -27.22 38.64 19.11
C LYS A 384 -26.60 37.48 18.34
N LYS A 385 -26.47 37.59 17.01
CA LYS A 385 -25.90 36.54 16.16
C LYS A 385 -24.94 37.12 15.12
N ASN A 386 -23.82 36.44 14.91
CA ASN A 386 -22.82 36.76 13.90
C ASN A 386 -22.87 35.69 12.78
N CYS A 387 -22.67 36.07 11.52
CA CYS A 387 -22.53 35.13 10.39
C CYS A 387 -21.05 34.83 10.12
N HIS A 388 -20.70 33.63 9.70
CA HIS A 388 -19.32 33.26 9.36
C HIS A 388 -19.11 33.33 7.84
N CYS A 389 -18.10 34.07 7.40
CA CYS A 389 -17.78 34.36 6.01
C CYS A 389 -16.39 33.84 5.63
N ALA A 390 -16.21 33.36 4.39
CA ALA A 390 -14.93 32.93 3.83
C ALA A 390 -14.78 33.38 2.37
N PRO A 391 -13.55 33.47 1.80
CA PRO A 391 -13.34 33.81 0.39
C PRO A 391 -14.11 32.86 -0.55
N ALA A 392 -14.78 33.43 -1.55
CA ALA A 392 -15.48 32.64 -2.56
C ALA A 392 -14.43 31.92 -3.43
N LEU A 393 -14.42 30.59 -3.40
CA LEU A 393 -13.57 29.79 -4.27
C LEU A 393 -14.07 29.97 -5.71
N GLU A 394 -13.22 30.52 -6.59
CA GLU A 394 -13.53 30.59 -8.01
C GLU A 394 -13.60 29.18 -8.60
N GLY A 395 -14.76 28.83 -9.16
CA GLY A 395 -14.94 27.64 -9.98
C GLY A 395 -15.41 26.41 -9.20
N ASP A 396 -16.72 26.22 -9.18
CA ASP A 396 -17.37 24.95 -8.84
C ASP A 396 -16.81 23.82 -9.72
N VAL A 397 -15.94 22.99 -9.16
CA VAL A 397 -15.72 21.61 -9.61
C VAL A 397 -16.07 20.68 -8.45
N PRO A 398 -17.10 19.83 -8.58
CA PRO A 398 -17.52 18.93 -7.51
C PRO A 398 -16.49 17.80 -7.36
N HIS A 399 -15.54 17.97 -6.45
CA HIS A 399 -14.64 16.90 -6.03
C HIS A 399 -15.35 15.98 -5.04
N ARG A 400 -16.07 14.98 -5.56
CA ARG A 400 -16.38 13.76 -4.81
C ARG A 400 -15.32 12.70 -5.12
N LEU A 401 -14.59 12.32 -4.07
CA LEU A 401 -13.80 11.11 -3.86
C LEU A 401 -13.81 10.11 -5.02
N GLN A 402 -12.66 9.93 -5.67
CA GLN A 402 -12.40 8.75 -6.47
C GLN A 402 -11.18 8.00 -5.99
N LYS A 403 -11.44 6.82 -5.44
CA LYS A 403 -10.45 5.89 -4.91
C LYS A 403 -9.65 5.14 -5.99
N ARG A 404 -9.77 5.48 -7.27
CA ARG A 404 -9.21 4.67 -8.38
C ARG A 404 -8.83 5.53 -9.59
N ALA A 405 -7.80 6.37 -9.46
CA ALA A 405 -7.14 7.00 -10.61
C ALA A 405 -5.64 6.64 -10.67
N SER A 406 -5.20 5.58 -9.98
CA SER A 406 -3.87 5.00 -10.13
C SER A 406 -3.89 3.82 -11.10
N GLN A 407 -2.95 3.81 -12.04
CA GLN A 407 -2.79 2.72 -13.01
C GLN A 407 -2.29 1.46 -12.31
N ASP A 408 -3.05 0.36 -12.34
CA ASP A 408 -2.62 -0.91 -11.77
C ASP A 408 -1.50 -1.55 -12.62
N ILE A 409 -0.48 -2.11 -11.99
CA ILE A 409 0.66 -2.74 -12.65
C ILE A 409 0.72 -4.23 -12.30
N TYR A 410 0.77 -5.09 -13.31
CA TYR A 410 1.01 -6.53 -13.14
C TYR A 410 2.35 -6.94 -13.77
N GLN A 411 2.95 -8.02 -13.29
CA GLN A 411 4.23 -8.54 -13.82
C GLN A 411 4.08 -10.03 -14.15
N ALA A 412 4.24 -10.39 -15.42
CA ALA A 412 4.28 -11.79 -15.85
C ALA A 412 5.72 -12.28 -15.89
N ARG A 413 5.99 -13.46 -15.30
CA ARG A 413 7.30 -14.10 -15.36
C ARG A 413 7.32 -15.09 -16.52
N LEU A 414 8.02 -14.74 -17.59
CA LEU A 414 8.11 -15.55 -18.80
C LEU A 414 9.39 -16.42 -18.76
N PRO A 415 9.55 -17.41 -19.66
CA PRO A 415 10.81 -18.12 -19.85
C PRO A 415 12.02 -17.19 -19.98
N TYR A 416 13.20 -17.73 -19.66
CA TYR A 416 14.48 -17.01 -19.69
C TYR A 416 14.56 -15.83 -18.70
N ASP A 417 13.84 -15.92 -17.58
CA ASP A 417 13.78 -14.92 -16.52
C ASP A 417 13.33 -13.53 -17.00
N ILE A 418 12.57 -13.48 -18.10
CA ILE A 418 11.99 -12.25 -18.63
C ILE A 418 10.80 -11.84 -17.74
N ILE A 419 10.82 -10.60 -17.24
CA ILE A 419 9.70 -10.00 -16.54
C ILE A 419 9.01 -9.03 -17.49
N LEU A 420 7.78 -9.35 -17.89
CA LEU A 420 6.96 -8.49 -18.73
C LEU A 420 6.01 -7.66 -17.86
N VAL A 421 6.06 -6.34 -18.00
CA VAL A 421 5.23 -5.39 -17.24
C VAL A 421 3.92 -5.14 -17.98
N ILE A 422 2.80 -5.26 -17.29
CA ILE A 422 1.46 -5.05 -17.83
C ILE A 422 0.88 -3.82 -17.15
N LEU A 423 0.60 -2.76 -17.91
CA LEU A 423 0.05 -1.51 -17.40
C LEU A 423 -1.45 -1.47 -17.68
N ALA A 424 -2.28 -1.51 -16.63
CA ALA A 424 -3.73 -1.58 -16.80
C ALA A 424 -4.32 -0.24 -17.26
N ALA A 425 -5.47 -0.24 -17.95
CA ALA A 425 -6.17 1.00 -18.27
C ALA A 425 -6.81 1.63 -17.02
N LEU A 426 -6.84 2.96 -16.95
CA LEU A 426 -7.48 3.72 -15.86
C LEU A 426 -9.01 3.54 -15.91
N TYR A 427 -9.64 3.51 -14.73
CA TYR A 427 -11.10 3.43 -14.60
C TYR A 427 -11.56 4.02 -13.27
N SER A 428 -12.65 4.75 -13.35
CA SER A 428 -13.24 5.55 -12.31
C SER A 428 -14.09 4.77 -11.31
N GLY A 429 -14.38 5.39 -10.17
CA GLY A 429 -15.37 4.89 -9.21
C GLY A 429 -16.82 4.97 -9.73
N PRO A 430 -17.78 4.27 -9.10
CA PRO A 430 -19.14 4.14 -9.63
C PRO A 430 -19.86 5.46 -9.86
N SER A 431 -19.66 6.44 -8.99
CA SER A 431 -20.33 7.74 -9.10
C SER A 431 -19.97 8.52 -10.36
N GLN A 432 -18.81 8.26 -10.96
CA GLN A 432 -18.42 8.88 -12.23
C GLN A 432 -18.69 7.97 -13.42
N LEU A 433 -18.56 6.64 -13.28
CA LEU A 433 -18.84 5.73 -14.39
C LEU A 433 -20.33 5.59 -14.70
N PHE A 434 -21.19 5.50 -13.68
CA PHE A 434 -22.63 5.24 -13.84
C PHE A 434 -23.48 6.52 -13.85
N ASN A 435 -22.93 7.59 -14.43
CA ASN A 435 -23.54 8.90 -14.57
C ASN A 435 -24.43 9.02 -15.84
N LEU A 436 -24.95 10.22 -16.10
CA LEU A 436 -25.77 10.50 -17.30
C LEU A 436 -24.98 10.53 -18.61
N GLU A 437 -23.70 10.85 -18.59
CA GLU A 437 -22.85 10.96 -19.79
C GLU A 437 -22.56 9.56 -20.36
N ASN A 438 -22.35 8.58 -19.49
CA ASN A 438 -22.14 7.19 -19.84
C ASN A 438 -23.45 6.38 -19.93
N PHE A 439 -24.62 7.04 -19.89
CA PHE A 439 -25.93 6.37 -19.80
C PHE A 439 -26.15 5.28 -20.85
N ASN A 440 -25.69 5.51 -22.09
CA ASN A 440 -25.86 4.57 -23.19
C ASN A 440 -24.73 3.52 -23.27
N GLN A 441 -23.70 3.65 -22.44
CA GLN A 441 -22.52 2.78 -22.47
C GLN A 441 -22.53 1.75 -21.35
N VAL A 442 -23.02 2.09 -20.15
CA VAL A 442 -22.93 1.21 -18.97
C VAL A 442 -24.28 0.64 -18.52
N GLU A 443 -24.27 -0.62 -18.07
CA GLU A 443 -25.41 -1.24 -17.39
C GLU A 443 -25.64 -0.55 -16.04
N ARG A 444 -26.84 0.01 -15.83
CA ARG A 444 -27.17 0.83 -14.65
C ARG A 444 -27.84 0.02 -13.54
N THR A 445 -27.19 -1.05 -13.12
CA THR A 445 -27.66 -1.96 -12.08
C THR A 445 -26.58 -2.15 -11.03
N LEU A 446 -26.91 -1.92 -9.77
CA LEU A 446 -26.08 -2.24 -8.61
C LEU A 446 -26.41 -3.67 -8.17
N PHE A 447 -25.40 -4.53 -8.17
CA PHE A 447 -25.51 -5.92 -7.71
C PHE A 447 -25.05 -6.04 -6.26
N THR A 448 -25.92 -6.58 -5.40
CA THR A 448 -25.68 -6.75 -3.95
C THR A 448 -25.95 -8.18 -3.52
N ILE A 449 -25.39 -8.60 -2.39
CA ILE A 449 -25.72 -9.87 -1.75
C ILE A 449 -26.95 -9.64 -0.89
N GLU A 450 -28.04 -10.31 -1.22
CA GLU A 450 -29.25 -10.30 -0.42
C GLU A 450 -29.25 -11.50 0.54
N PRO A 451 -29.67 -11.30 1.81
CA PRO A 451 -29.88 -12.40 2.74
C PRO A 451 -30.99 -13.33 2.22
N GLY A 452 -30.61 -14.51 1.72
CA GLY A 452 -31.54 -15.53 1.24
C GLY A 452 -32.00 -16.50 2.34
N PRO A 453 -33.15 -17.17 2.17
CA PRO A 453 -33.61 -18.17 3.13
C PRO A 453 -32.66 -19.37 3.11
N CYS A 454 -31.93 -19.57 4.22
CA CYS A 454 -31.15 -20.74 4.66
C CYS A 454 -30.13 -21.40 3.71
N GLU A 455 -30.33 -21.42 2.39
CA GLU A 455 -29.71 -22.35 1.45
C GLU A 455 -28.82 -21.64 0.40
N ASP A 456 -29.11 -20.38 0.06
CA ASP A 456 -28.49 -19.69 -1.08
C ASP A 456 -28.26 -18.19 -0.81
N ALA A 457 -27.18 -17.63 -1.36
CA ALA A 457 -27.03 -16.18 -1.47
C ALA A 457 -27.75 -15.73 -2.73
N THR A 458 -28.76 -14.87 -2.59
CA THR A 458 -29.38 -14.23 -3.74
C THR A 458 -28.60 -12.98 -4.11
N ILE A 459 -28.56 -12.69 -5.41
CA ILE A 459 -28.01 -11.43 -5.90
C ILE A 459 -29.18 -10.49 -6.11
N GLY A 460 -29.20 -9.41 -5.32
CA GLY A 460 -30.11 -8.30 -5.49
C GLY A 460 -29.68 -7.42 -6.65
N GLU A 461 -30.66 -6.90 -7.38
CA GLU A 461 -30.46 -6.02 -8.53
C GLU A 461 -31.23 -4.72 -8.29
N ALA A 462 -30.49 -3.64 -7.99
CA ALA A 462 -31.07 -2.32 -7.78
C ALA A 462 -30.74 -1.40 -8.95
N ALA A 463 -31.77 -0.80 -9.56
CA ALA A 463 -31.57 0.18 -10.62
C ALA A 463 -30.86 1.42 -10.08
N ILE A 464 -29.81 1.88 -10.77
CA ILE A 464 -29.06 3.08 -10.40
C ILE A 464 -29.83 4.31 -10.94
N PRO A 465 -30.30 5.23 -10.06
CA PRO A 465 -31.11 6.38 -10.47
C PRO A 465 -30.40 7.32 -11.45
N THR A 466 -31.16 8.01 -12.30
CA THR A 466 -30.62 9.05 -13.20
C THR A 466 -30.20 10.29 -12.42
N GLY A 467 -28.95 10.74 -12.60
CA GLY A 467 -28.42 11.92 -11.94
C GLY A 467 -26.95 12.17 -12.27
N ARG A 468 -26.48 13.41 -12.10
CA ARG A 468 -25.05 13.78 -12.30
C ARG A 468 -24.14 13.11 -11.27
N PHE A 469 -24.69 12.86 -10.07
CA PHE A 469 -24.11 12.02 -9.03
C PHE A 469 -25.22 11.09 -8.52
N PRO A 470 -25.33 9.86 -9.05
CA PRO A 470 -26.41 8.95 -8.70
C PRO A 470 -26.45 8.70 -7.18
N PRO A 471 -27.53 9.09 -6.47
CA PRO A 471 -27.68 8.76 -5.06
C PRO A 471 -27.87 7.25 -4.89
N GLY A 472 -27.39 6.67 -3.78
CA GLY A 472 -27.52 5.23 -3.49
C GLY A 472 -26.38 4.35 -4.01
N LEU A 473 -25.25 4.93 -4.43
CA LEU A 473 -24.01 4.19 -4.74
C LEU A 473 -23.04 4.14 -3.54
N GLU A 474 -23.50 4.50 -2.34
CA GLU A 474 -22.74 4.42 -1.09
C GLU A 474 -22.30 2.96 -0.85
N GLY A 475 -21.00 2.72 -0.69
CA GLY A 475 -20.43 1.37 -0.55
C GLY A 475 -20.29 0.55 -1.85
N ALA A 476 -20.72 1.07 -3.01
CA ALA A 476 -20.58 0.41 -4.30
C ALA A 476 -19.14 0.52 -4.86
N ASN A 477 -18.76 -0.45 -5.70
CA ASN A 477 -17.48 -0.53 -6.37
C ASN A 477 -17.66 -0.70 -7.88
N SER A 478 -16.77 -0.07 -8.64
CA SER A 478 -16.60 -0.38 -10.07
C SER A 478 -15.87 -1.71 -10.16
N GLU A 479 -16.41 -2.62 -10.94
CA GLU A 479 -15.96 -3.99 -11.02
C GLU A 479 -15.77 -4.39 -12.48
N HIS A 480 -14.67 -5.11 -12.73
CA HIS A 480 -14.37 -5.76 -14.00
C HIS A 480 -14.98 -7.15 -13.99
N PRO A 481 -15.99 -7.46 -14.83
CA PRO A 481 -16.64 -8.78 -14.84
C PRO A 481 -15.68 -9.93 -15.15
N LEU A 482 -14.66 -9.64 -15.96
CA LEU A 482 -13.50 -10.51 -16.16
C LEU A 482 -12.26 -9.79 -15.61
N ASP A 483 -11.53 -10.40 -14.68
CA ASP A 483 -10.44 -9.72 -13.99
C ASP A 483 -9.20 -9.47 -14.88
N ARG A 484 -8.70 -8.23 -14.86
CA ARG A 484 -7.54 -7.78 -15.66
C ARG A 484 -6.25 -8.58 -15.40
N GLN A 485 -6.08 -9.09 -14.18
CA GLN A 485 -4.91 -9.90 -13.80
C GLN A 485 -4.79 -11.22 -14.59
N LEU A 486 -5.87 -11.67 -15.26
CA LEU A 486 -5.84 -12.87 -16.10
C LEU A 486 -4.84 -12.73 -17.26
N VAL A 487 -4.56 -11.51 -17.72
CA VAL A 487 -3.55 -11.26 -18.76
C VAL A 487 -2.17 -11.78 -18.33
N ARG A 488 -1.82 -11.62 -17.05
CA ARG A 488 -0.57 -12.16 -16.48
C ARG A 488 -0.50 -13.68 -16.61
N LEU A 489 -1.56 -14.36 -16.15
CA LEU A 489 -1.65 -15.81 -16.16
C LEU A 489 -1.70 -16.37 -17.59
N TRP A 490 -2.35 -15.66 -18.51
CA TRP A 490 -2.38 -15.99 -19.93
C TRP A 490 -0.99 -15.88 -20.57
N LEU A 491 -0.26 -14.78 -20.33
CA LEU A 491 1.11 -14.57 -20.82
C LEU A 491 2.06 -15.68 -20.34
N GLU A 492 1.96 -16.05 -19.06
CA GLU A 492 2.71 -17.16 -18.49
C GLU A 492 2.34 -18.48 -19.20
N ALA A 493 1.05 -18.83 -19.27
CA ALA A 493 0.59 -20.06 -19.89
C ALA A 493 1.04 -20.22 -21.35
N MET A 494 0.88 -19.18 -22.18
CA MET A 494 1.20 -19.25 -23.60
C MET A 494 2.71 -19.27 -23.89
N THR A 495 3.53 -18.68 -23.02
CA THR A 495 4.99 -18.67 -23.22
C THR A 495 5.67 -19.92 -22.67
N PHE A 496 5.14 -20.51 -21.59
CA PHE A 496 5.58 -21.83 -21.12
C PHE A 496 4.99 -22.98 -21.95
N GLY A 497 3.88 -22.77 -22.66
CA GLY A 497 3.20 -23.83 -23.40
C GLY A 497 2.37 -24.75 -22.50
N GLU A 498 1.95 -24.25 -21.33
CA GLU A 498 1.36 -25.05 -20.26
C GLU A 498 -0.04 -24.54 -19.89
N LEU A 499 -1.02 -25.44 -20.02
CA LEU A 499 -2.37 -25.29 -19.46
C LEU A 499 -2.51 -26.35 -18.37
N ARG A 500 -3.06 -26.00 -17.21
CA ARG A 500 -2.93 -26.89 -16.03
C ARG A 500 -3.91 -28.07 -16.05
N ASN A 501 -5.06 -27.94 -16.73
CA ASN A 501 -6.05 -29.01 -16.85
C ASN A 501 -6.06 -29.67 -18.24
N GLN A 502 -5.12 -29.33 -19.12
CA GLN A 502 -5.00 -29.90 -20.47
C GLN A 502 -3.67 -30.65 -20.63
N PRO A 503 -3.56 -31.55 -21.62
CA PRO A 503 -2.28 -32.17 -21.97
C PRO A 503 -1.21 -31.12 -22.32
N GLN A 504 0.05 -31.38 -22.00
CA GLN A 504 1.15 -30.49 -22.45
C GLN A 504 1.22 -30.42 -23.98
N ASN A 505 1.58 -29.26 -24.53
CA ASN A 505 1.75 -28.98 -25.97
C ASN A 505 0.45 -28.88 -26.81
N VAL A 506 -0.66 -28.36 -26.25
CA VAL A 506 -1.90 -28.12 -27.03
C VAL A 506 -1.68 -27.15 -28.19
N LEU A 507 -0.83 -26.14 -27.99
CA LEU A 507 -0.38 -25.18 -29.00
C LEU A 507 1.14 -24.99 -28.90
N GLN A 508 1.74 -24.45 -29.97
CA GLN A 508 3.15 -24.05 -29.91
C GLN A 508 3.32 -22.87 -28.94
N PRO A 509 4.31 -22.90 -28.04
CA PRO A 509 4.56 -21.78 -27.14
C PRO A 509 4.92 -20.51 -27.93
N VAL A 510 4.41 -19.37 -27.48
CA VAL A 510 4.76 -18.06 -28.05
C VAL A 510 6.13 -17.63 -27.51
N SER A 511 6.98 -17.08 -28.38
CA SER A 511 8.32 -16.63 -27.99
C SER A 511 8.26 -15.50 -26.95
N ALA A 512 8.74 -15.78 -25.74
CA ALA A 512 8.86 -14.79 -24.67
C ALA A 512 9.74 -13.59 -25.07
N LEU A 513 10.81 -13.85 -25.83
CA LEU A 513 11.70 -12.80 -26.32
C LEU A 513 11.03 -11.89 -27.34
N GLU A 514 10.19 -12.46 -28.20
CA GLU A 514 9.46 -11.68 -29.20
C GLU A 514 8.36 -10.84 -28.55
N LEU A 515 7.60 -11.43 -27.61
CA LEU A 515 6.62 -10.70 -26.81
C LEU A 515 7.26 -9.54 -26.06
N ASN A 516 8.40 -9.76 -25.40
CA ASN A 516 9.11 -8.69 -24.68
C ASN A 516 9.54 -7.52 -25.56
N ARG A 517 9.81 -7.77 -26.85
CA ARG A 517 10.19 -6.70 -27.78
C ARG A 517 8.98 -5.88 -28.25
N ILE A 518 7.84 -6.52 -28.42
CA ILE A 518 6.68 -5.89 -29.06
C ILE A 518 5.66 -5.33 -28.08
N TRP A 519 5.68 -5.77 -26.81
CA TRP A 519 4.61 -5.53 -25.84
C TRP A 519 4.17 -4.07 -25.68
N ASP A 520 5.15 -3.17 -25.61
CA ASP A 520 4.93 -1.72 -25.53
C ASP A 520 5.38 -0.98 -26.81
N LEU A 521 5.68 -1.72 -27.87
CA LEU A 521 6.11 -1.13 -29.14
C LEU A 521 4.88 -0.53 -29.86
N PRO A 522 4.93 0.74 -30.29
CA PRO A 522 3.90 1.31 -31.14
C PRO A 522 3.95 0.76 -32.58
N SER A 523 2.79 0.55 -33.20
CA SER A 523 2.69 0.12 -34.61
C SER A 523 1.75 1.01 -35.43
N THR A 524 2.12 1.25 -36.70
CA THR A 524 1.27 1.97 -37.67
C THR A 524 0.05 1.12 -38.05
N GLU A 525 0.22 -0.19 -38.17
CA GLU A 525 -0.86 -1.16 -38.38
C GLU A 525 -1.84 -1.11 -37.20
N LEU A 526 -1.35 -1.05 -35.96
CA LEU A 526 -2.20 -0.84 -34.79
C LEU A 526 -2.83 0.56 -34.77
N ALA A 527 -2.15 1.61 -35.23
CA ALA A 527 -2.78 2.94 -35.37
C ALA A 527 -3.95 2.94 -36.37
N ASN A 528 -3.91 2.07 -37.37
CA ASN A 528 -4.97 1.91 -38.38
C ASN A 528 -6.03 0.86 -37.99
N ALA A 529 -5.79 0.06 -36.95
CA ALA A 529 -6.75 -0.93 -36.48
C ALA A 529 -7.95 -0.25 -35.80
N PRO A 530 -9.17 -0.82 -35.90
CA PRO A 530 -10.37 -0.23 -35.31
C PRO A 530 -10.22 0.15 -33.83
N PRO A 531 -10.89 1.23 -33.36
CA PRO A 531 -10.93 1.56 -31.95
C PRO A 531 -11.68 0.50 -31.14
N ILE A 532 -11.31 0.37 -29.87
CA ILE A 532 -11.80 -0.67 -28.95
C ILE A 532 -13.25 -0.37 -28.59
N GLY A 533 -14.14 -1.35 -28.71
CA GLY A 533 -15.56 -1.15 -28.35
C GLY A 533 -16.38 -0.32 -29.34
N GLY A 534 -15.82 -0.02 -30.52
CA GLY A 534 -16.52 0.68 -31.60
C GLY A 534 -15.96 2.08 -31.90
N PRO A 535 -16.60 2.86 -32.80
CA PRO A 535 -16.00 4.07 -33.39
C PRO A 535 -15.62 5.19 -32.41
N ASN A 536 -16.23 5.21 -31.22
CA ASN A 536 -16.01 6.24 -30.20
C ASN A 536 -15.11 5.77 -29.05
N GLY A 537 -14.61 4.53 -29.09
CA GLY A 537 -13.75 4.01 -28.04
C GLY A 537 -12.27 4.34 -28.25
N PRO A 538 -11.41 3.95 -27.30
CA PRO A 538 -10.00 4.28 -27.33
C PRO A 538 -9.28 3.55 -28.46
N GLN A 539 -8.29 4.22 -29.06
CA GLN A 539 -7.48 3.67 -30.16
C GLN A 539 -5.98 3.66 -29.82
N PRO A 540 -5.57 2.94 -28.76
CA PRO A 540 -4.16 2.86 -28.40
C PRO A 540 -3.36 2.11 -29.48
N ILE A 541 -2.06 2.38 -29.53
CA ILE A 541 -1.19 1.91 -30.62
C ILE A 541 -0.16 0.86 -30.19
N THR A 542 -0.24 0.39 -28.94
CA THR A 542 0.62 -0.66 -28.37
C THR A 542 -0.20 -1.92 -28.04
N PRO A 543 0.41 -3.12 -28.04
CA PRO A 543 -0.25 -4.34 -27.59
C PRO A 543 -0.77 -4.28 -26.15
N ASN A 544 0.05 -3.81 -25.20
CA ASN A 544 -0.35 -3.67 -23.79
C ASN A 544 -1.65 -2.89 -23.65
N ASP A 545 -1.67 -1.66 -24.17
CA ASP A 545 -2.80 -0.75 -23.96
C ASP A 545 -4.05 -1.26 -24.68
N ARG A 546 -3.90 -1.85 -25.88
CA ARG A 546 -5.04 -2.46 -26.59
C ARG A 546 -5.67 -3.59 -25.80
N ILE A 547 -4.86 -4.49 -25.25
CA ILE A 547 -5.37 -5.58 -24.41
C ILE A 547 -6.02 -5.03 -23.15
N MET A 548 -5.38 -4.07 -22.46
CA MET A 548 -5.84 -3.62 -21.15
C MET A 548 -7.08 -2.72 -21.21
N HIS A 549 -7.25 -1.90 -22.24
CA HIS A 549 -8.50 -1.18 -22.46
C HIS A 549 -9.67 -2.12 -22.75
N SER A 550 -9.42 -3.30 -23.34
CA SER A 550 -10.45 -4.30 -23.66
C SER A 550 -11.13 -4.94 -22.43
N PHE A 551 -10.61 -4.71 -21.22
CA PHE A 551 -11.28 -5.12 -19.98
C PHE A 551 -12.25 -4.07 -19.46
N GLY A 552 -12.19 -2.84 -19.95
CA GLY A 552 -12.98 -1.70 -19.48
C GLY A 552 -12.11 -0.62 -18.84
N SER A 553 -12.38 0.63 -19.21
CA SER A 553 -11.63 1.83 -18.84
C SER A 553 -12.54 3.05 -18.74
N ASP A 554 -12.01 4.21 -18.35
CA ASP A 554 -12.76 5.48 -18.40
C ASP A 554 -13.19 5.86 -19.82
N GLU A 555 -12.37 5.51 -20.83
CA GLU A 555 -12.64 5.79 -22.24
C GLU A 555 -13.55 4.73 -22.89
N TRP A 556 -13.67 3.56 -22.28
CA TRP A 556 -14.61 2.52 -22.69
C TRP A 556 -15.16 1.77 -21.46
N PRO A 557 -16.16 2.36 -20.78
CA PRO A 557 -16.64 1.86 -19.49
C PRO A 557 -17.68 0.74 -19.62
N GLU A 558 -18.14 0.41 -20.82
CA GLU A 558 -19.21 -0.54 -21.10
C GLU A 558 -19.07 -1.91 -20.40
N PRO A 559 -17.86 -2.51 -20.33
CA PRO A 559 -17.69 -3.76 -19.58
C PRO A 559 -17.94 -3.63 -18.09
N LEU A 560 -17.69 -2.47 -17.49
CA LEU A 560 -17.65 -2.28 -16.04
C LEU A 560 -19.06 -2.40 -15.43
N LYS A 561 -19.11 -2.91 -14.19
CA LYS A 561 -20.36 -3.11 -13.44
C LYS A 561 -20.26 -2.51 -12.03
N ALA A 562 -21.41 -2.17 -11.45
CA ALA A 562 -21.50 -1.66 -10.10
C ALA A 562 -21.84 -2.81 -9.15
N THR A 563 -20.99 -3.05 -8.15
CA THR A 563 -21.18 -4.16 -7.21
C THR A 563 -20.92 -3.71 -5.77
N GLU A 564 -21.52 -4.36 -4.78
CA GLU A 564 -21.11 -4.17 -3.40
C GLU A 564 -19.67 -4.67 -3.14
N GLY A 565 -19.05 -4.19 -2.06
CA GLY A 565 -17.66 -4.53 -1.72
C GLY A 565 -17.39 -6.00 -1.42
N SER A 566 -18.25 -6.67 -0.65
CA SER A 566 -18.13 -8.10 -0.30
C SER A 566 -18.16 -8.98 -1.55
N LEU A 567 -19.15 -8.77 -2.41
CA LEU A 567 -19.29 -9.49 -3.67
C LEU A 567 -18.08 -9.28 -4.59
N ASN A 568 -17.65 -8.03 -4.78
CA ASN A 568 -16.47 -7.72 -5.60
C ASN A 568 -15.20 -8.43 -5.08
N ARG A 569 -15.00 -8.44 -3.76
CA ARG A 569 -13.86 -9.14 -3.13
C ARG A 569 -13.94 -10.65 -3.31
N ALA A 570 -15.09 -11.25 -3.05
CA ALA A 570 -15.29 -12.69 -3.18
C ALA A 570 -15.04 -13.15 -4.62
N LYS A 571 -15.60 -12.42 -5.60
CA LYS A 571 -15.36 -12.68 -7.04
C LYS A 571 -13.87 -12.57 -7.39
N GLY A 572 -13.22 -11.47 -7.01
CA GLY A 572 -11.79 -11.27 -7.32
C GLY A 572 -10.89 -12.37 -6.75
N ARG A 573 -11.21 -12.90 -5.56
CA ARG A 573 -10.47 -14.04 -4.97
C ARG A 573 -10.67 -15.34 -5.74
N VAL A 574 -11.91 -15.72 -6.05
CA VAL A 574 -12.16 -16.99 -6.78
C VAL A 574 -11.55 -16.97 -8.17
N MET A 575 -11.60 -15.82 -8.86
CA MET A 575 -10.99 -15.65 -10.19
C MET A 575 -9.46 -15.73 -10.14
N ASN A 576 -8.85 -15.50 -8.98
CA ASN A 576 -7.42 -15.71 -8.72
C ASN A 576 -7.07 -17.08 -8.15
N LEU A 577 -8.01 -18.02 -8.09
CA LEU A 577 -7.84 -19.31 -7.42
C LEU A 577 -7.39 -19.16 -5.94
N ALA A 578 -7.98 -18.17 -5.27
CA ALA A 578 -7.81 -17.92 -3.84
C ALA A 578 -9.12 -18.16 -3.10
N GLN A 579 -9.02 -18.63 -1.85
CA GLN A 579 -10.20 -18.91 -1.02
C GLN A 579 -11.03 -17.64 -0.80
N PRO A 580 -12.36 -17.64 -1.06
CA PRO A 580 -13.25 -16.53 -0.72
C PRO A 580 -13.08 -16.11 0.74
N VAL A 581 -13.15 -17.09 1.63
CA VAL A 581 -12.91 -16.96 3.08
C VAL A 581 -11.96 -18.06 3.54
N ALA A 582 -11.00 -17.71 4.39
CA ALA A 582 -10.02 -18.68 4.89
C ALA A 582 -10.70 -19.77 5.74
N LEU A 583 -10.30 -21.03 5.57
CA LEU A 583 -10.86 -22.14 6.37
C LEU A 583 -10.58 -22.00 7.88
N THR A 584 -9.49 -21.31 8.26
CA THR A 584 -9.20 -20.97 9.66
C THR A 584 -10.26 -20.06 10.26
N GLU A 585 -10.75 -19.11 9.46
CA GLU A 585 -11.80 -18.17 9.85
C GLU A 585 -13.16 -18.86 9.95
N ILE A 586 -13.50 -19.72 8.99
CA ILE A 586 -14.71 -20.56 9.07
C ILE A 586 -14.72 -21.40 10.35
N ARG A 587 -13.58 -22.02 10.70
CA ARG A 587 -13.46 -22.79 11.95
C ARG A 587 -13.58 -21.91 13.20
N ARG A 588 -13.07 -20.68 13.16
CA ARG A 588 -13.18 -19.72 14.27
C ARG A 588 -14.65 -19.34 14.48
N LEU A 589 -15.32 -18.88 13.43
CA LEU A 589 -16.73 -18.49 13.47
C LEU A 589 -17.64 -19.66 13.86
N ALA A 590 -17.32 -20.89 13.44
CA ALA A 590 -18.07 -22.06 13.87
C ALA A 590 -17.91 -22.34 15.38
N ARG A 591 -16.71 -22.14 15.95
CA ARG A 591 -16.53 -22.22 17.42
C ARG A 591 -17.30 -21.12 18.13
N ASP A 592 -17.28 -19.91 17.61
CA ASP A 592 -17.98 -18.77 18.20
C ASP A 592 -19.50 -18.95 18.14
N ALA A 593 -20.02 -19.44 17.01
CA ALA A 593 -21.43 -19.76 16.85
C ALA A 593 -21.88 -20.89 17.78
N VAL A 594 -21.06 -21.95 17.93
CA VAL A 594 -21.32 -23.00 18.93
C VAL A 594 -21.22 -22.45 20.35
N ALA A 595 -20.30 -21.54 20.66
CA ALA A 595 -20.17 -20.96 21.99
C ALA A 595 -21.39 -20.09 22.35
N ALA A 596 -21.83 -19.23 21.43
CA ALA A 596 -22.96 -18.34 21.63
C ALA A 596 -24.31 -19.06 21.55
N ASP A 597 -24.46 -20.04 20.66
CA ASP A 597 -25.69 -20.77 20.36
C ASP A 597 -26.90 -19.86 20.07
N THR A 598 -26.64 -18.77 19.34
CA THR A 598 -27.65 -17.79 18.92
C THR A 598 -27.84 -17.80 17.40
N PRO A 599 -29.06 -17.58 16.88
CA PRO A 599 -29.32 -17.46 15.44
C PRO A 599 -28.41 -16.44 14.73
N GLU A 600 -28.08 -15.33 15.39
CA GLU A 600 -27.24 -14.27 14.84
C GLU A 600 -25.81 -14.75 14.59
N ALA A 601 -25.19 -15.41 15.58
CA ALA A 601 -23.84 -15.97 15.43
C ALA A 601 -23.80 -17.11 14.39
N ALA A 602 -24.86 -17.93 14.31
CA ALA A 602 -25.01 -18.93 13.27
C ALA A 602 -25.10 -18.29 11.87
N GLU A 603 -25.84 -17.20 11.75
CA GLU A 603 -25.99 -16.47 10.48
C GLU A 603 -24.67 -15.83 10.04
N ILE A 604 -23.91 -15.20 10.94
CA ILE A 604 -22.58 -14.64 10.63
C ILE A 604 -21.67 -15.70 9.99
N LEU A 605 -21.61 -16.91 10.57
CA LEU A 605 -20.86 -18.03 10.00
C LEU A 605 -21.38 -18.41 8.61
N LEU A 606 -22.69 -18.58 8.45
CA LEU A 606 -23.30 -19.02 7.20
C LEU A 606 -23.12 -17.97 6.08
N THR A 607 -23.20 -16.67 6.40
CA THR A 607 -22.95 -15.57 5.46
C THR A 607 -21.55 -15.69 4.85
N GLN A 608 -20.53 -15.99 5.65
CA GLN A 608 -19.16 -16.13 5.14
C GLN A 608 -19.00 -17.28 4.13
N ILE A 609 -19.72 -18.38 4.31
CA ILE A 609 -19.73 -19.49 3.33
C ILE A 609 -20.51 -19.07 2.08
N ARG A 610 -21.64 -18.39 2.26
CA ARG A 610 -22.51 -17.89 1.18
C ARG A 610 -21.82 -16.90 0.25
N GLU A 611 -20.86 -16.09 0.72
CA GLU A 611 -20.10 -15.16 -0.13
C GLU A 611 -19.42 -15.88 -1.31
N GLY A 612 -18.93 -17.10 -1.11
CA GLY A 612 -18.35 -17.91 -2.20
C GLY A 612 -19.38 -18.35 -3.24
N PHE A 613 -20.60 -18.69 -2.82
CA PHE A 613 -21.71 -19.01 -3.71
C PHE A 613 -22.20 -17.75 -4.46
N ALA A 614 -22.27 -16.63 -3.76
CA ALA A 614 -22.70 -15.34 -4.30
C ALA A 614 -21.85 -14.92 -5.50
N ALA A 615 -20.52 -15.14 -5.46
CA ALA A 615 -19.64 -14.83 -6.59
C ALA A 615 -20.06 -15.55 -7.88
N PHE A 616 -20.41 -16.84 -7.81
CA PHE A 616 -20.87 -17.60 -8.98
C PHE A 616 -22.29 -17.20 -9.41
N ARG A 617 -23.19 -16.97 -8.46
CA ARG A 617 -24.54 -16.45 -8.76
C ARG A 617 -24.48 -15.12 -9.48
N TYR A 618 -23.53 -14.25 -9.09
CA TYR A 618 -23.27 -12.98 -9.76
C TYR A 618 -22.75 -13.18 -11.18
N MET A 619 -21.71 -14.00 -11.38
CA MET A 619 -21.15 -14.27 -12.71
C MET A 619 -22.17 -14.94 -13.66
N GLN A 620 -23.13 -15.69 -13.12
CA GLN A 620 -24.21 -16.31 -13.88
C GLN A 620 -25.35 -15.35 -14.25
N ARG A 621 -25.39 -14.13 -13.70
CA ARG A 621 -26.43 -13.16 -14.07
C ARG A 621 -26.32 -12.82 -15.56
N PRO A 622 -27.44 -12.75 -16.30
CA PRO A 622 -27.40 -12.51 -17.74
C PRO A 622 -26.59 -11.26 -18.14
N ALA A 623 -26.69 -10.17 -17.38
CA ALA A 623 -25.92 -8.94 -17.62
C ALA A 623 -24.40 -9.14 -17.44
N ILE A 624 -24.01 -9.93 -16.45
CA ILE A 624 -22.60 -10.19 -16.10
C ILE A 624 -21.99 -11.20 -17.08
N ALA A 625 -22.72 -12.28 -17.38
CA ALA A 625 -22.31 -13.25 -18.41
C ALA A 625 -22.14 -12.58 -19.79
N ARG A 626 -23.01 -11.63 -20.15
CA ARG A 626 -22.82 -10.81 -21.37
C ARG A 626 -21.55 -9.97 -21.30
N ALA A 627 -21.28 -9.32 -20.18
CA ALA A 627 -20.09 -8.49 -20.02
C ALA A 627 -18.78 -9.30 -20.01
N ILE A 628 -18.77 -10.50 -19.42
CA ILE A 628 -17.64 -11.44 -19.51
C ILE A 628 -17.36 -11.80 -20.97
N ASN A 629 -18.41 -12.13 -21.74
CA ASN A 629 -18.27 -12.44 -23.17
C ASN A 629 -17.84 -11.23 -24.00
N LEU A 630 -18.33 -10.02 -23.66
CA LEU A 630 -17.89 -8.78 -24.29
C LEU A 630 -16.38 -8.59 -24.14
N VAL A 631 -15.86 -8.69 -22.92
CA VAL A 631 -14.41 -8.59 -22.66
C VAL A 631 -13.64 -9.70 -23.38
N ARG A 632 -14.10 -10.95 -23.27
CA ARG A 632 -13.48 -12.11 -23.94
C ARG A 632 -13.30 -11.84 -25.44
N ASN A 633 -14.37 -11.39 -26.10
CA ASN A 633 -14.37 -11.14 -27.53
C ASN A 633 -13.55 -9.90 -27.91
N GLN A 634 -13.61 -8.85 -27.11
CA GLN A 634 -12.85 -7.63 -27.37
C GLN A 634 -11.34 -7.88 -27.27
N VAL A 635 -10.88 -8.58 -26.22
CA VAL A 635 -9.48 -8.99 -26.08
C VAL A 635 -9.08 -9.84 -27.28
N ARG A 636 -9.89 -10.84 -27.65
CA ARG A 636 -9.63 -11.71 -28.81
C ARG A 636 -9.48 -10.92 -30.12
N GLU A 637 -10.34 -9.92 -30.36
CA GLU A 637 -10.23 -9.03 -31.52
C GLU A 637 -8.92 -8.23 -31.50
N GLN A 638 -8.54 -7.69 -30.34
CA GLN A 638 -7.28 -6.95 -30.22
C GLN A 638 -6.06 -7.84 -30.43
N LEU A 639 -6.11 -9.08 -29.94
CA LEU A 639 -5.08 -10.08 -30.21
C LEU A 639 -4.95 -10.38 -31.71
N ALA A 640 -6.06 -10.44 -32.47
CA ALA A 640 -6.01 -10.59 -33.93
C ALA A 640 -5.29 -9.42 -34.61
N ASN A 641 -5.55 -8.19 -34.15
CA ASN A 641 -4.87 -7.00 -34.67
C ASN A 641 -3.36 -7.02 -34.34
N ILE A 642 -2.98 -7.51 -33.16
CA ILE A 642 -1.59 -7.65 -32.73
C ILE A 642 -0.87 -8.75 -33.52
N GLU A 643 -1.51 -9.90 -33.74
CA GLU A 643 -1.00 -10.98 -34.59
C GLU A 643 -0.69 -10.47 -36.01
N PHE A 644 -1.60 -9.68 -36.58
CA PHE A 644 -1.41 -9.07 -37.90
C PHE A 644 -0.27 -8.04 -37.89
N ALA A 645 -0.25 -7.12 -36.91
CA ALA A 645 0.71 -6.03 -36.85
C ALA A 645 2.17 -6.50 -36.67
N TYR A 646 2.37 -7.56 -35.88
CA TYR A 646 3.70 -8.04 -35.50
C TYR A 646 4.06 -9.40 -36.11
N ASN A 647 3.18 -9.97 -36.94
CA ASN A 647 3.35 -11.30 -37.54
C ASN A 647 3.61 -12.40 -36.49
N ILE A 648 2.91 -12.31 -35.36
CA ILE A 648 2.88 -13.33 -34.30
C ILE A 648 1.69 -14.24 -34.55
N ARG A 649 1.80 -15.53 -34.21
CA ARG A 649 0.73 -16.52 -34.40
C ARG A 649 0.15 -16.96 -33.06
N ASP A 650 -1.09 -17.42 -33.13
CA ASP A 650 -1.78 -18.20 -32.10
C ASP A 650 -2.07 -17.47 -30.78
N LEU A 651 -1.94 -16.14 -30.70
CA LEU A 651 -2.36 -15.35 -29.52
C LEU A 651 -3.86 -15.53 -29.25
N GLN A 652 -4.70 -15.46 -30.28
CA GLN A 652 -6.15 -15.69 -30.15
C GLN A 652 -6.46 -17.10 -29.66
N ALA A 653 -5.79 -18.11 -30.24
CA ALA A 653 -6.00 -19.50 -29.90
C ALA A 653 -5.56 -19.79 -28.45
N TRP A 654 -4.42 -19.21 -28.03
CA TRP A 654 -3.96 -19.27 -26.65
C TRP A 654 -4.92 -18.60 -25.68
N TRP A 655 -5.51 -17.46 -26.03
CA TRP A 655 -6.50 -16.78 -25.20
C TRP A 655 -7.76 -17.62 -25.00
N ASP A 656 -8.29 -18.21 -26.08
CA ASP A 656 -9.48 -19.05 -26.03
C ASP A 656 -9.26 -20.31 -25.17
N LEU A 657 -8.14 -21.00 -25.37
CA LEU A 657 -7.80 -22.20 -24.59
C LEU A 657 -7.50 -21.88 -23.12
N PHE A 658 -6.76 -20.80 -22.86
CA PHE A 658 -6.41 -20.37 -21.50
C PHE A 658 -7.66 -20.03 -20.70
N LEU A 659 -8.58 -19.23 -21.25
CA LEU A 659 -9.78 -18.85 -20.52
C LEU A 659 -10.65 -20.05 -20.19
N ASP A 660 -10.84 -20.96 -21.15
CA ASP A 660 -11.62 -22.18 -20.91
C ASP A 660 -10.92 -23.05 -19.84
N ASP A 661 -9.61 -23.28 -19.90
CA ASP A 661 -8.84 -24.00 -18.87
C ASP A 661 -8.97 -23.34 -17.49
N HIS A 662 -8.77 -22.03 -17.42
CA HIS A 662 -8.79 -21.26 -16.18
C HIS A 662 -10.18 -21.25 -15.54
N PHE A 663 -11.25 -21.11 -16.33
CA PHE A 663 -12.62 -21.17 -15.82
C PHE A 663 -12.93 -22.53 -15.19
N HIS A 664 -12.53 -23.64 -15.83
CA HIS A 664 -12.69 -24.97 -15.24
C HIS A 664 -11.91 -25.10 -13.91
N ARG A 665 -10.73 -24.49 -13.81
CA ARG A 665 -9.95 -24.47 -12.57
C ARG A 665 -10.64 -23.67 -11.48
N VAL A 666 -11.22 -22.51 -11.80
CA VAL A 666 -11.97 -21.68 -10.85
C VAL A 666 -13.16 -22.45 -10.29
N GLU A 667 -13.90 -23.17 -11.14
CA GLU A 667 -14.98 -24.06 -10.72
C GLU A 667 -14.48 -25.13 -9.75
N GLN A 668 -13.49 -25.93 -10.16
CA GLN A 668 -12.97 -27.04 -9.36
C GLN A 668 -12.42 -26.57 -8.02
N PHE A 669 -11.57 -25.53 -8.05
CA PHE A 669 -10.96 -24.96 -6.86
C PHE A 669 -12.01 -24.48 -5.86
N THR A 670 -13.02 -23.76 -6.34
CA THR A 670 -14.03 -23.19 -5.44
C THR A 670 -15.02 -24.24 -4.94
N GLN A 671 -15.35 -25.25 -5.77
CA GLN A 671 -16.15 -26.40 -5.34
C GLN A 671 -15.44 -27.17 -4.21
N THR A 672 -14.15 -27.45 -4.35
CA THR A 672 -13.35 -28.08 -3.29
C THR A 672 -13.31 -27.23 -2.03
N TRP A 673 -13.07 -25.92 -2.16
CA TRP A 673 -13.12 -25.01 -1.01
C TRP A 673 -14.48 -25.04 -0.30
N ALA A 674 -15.59 -25.06 -1.05
CA ALA A 674 -16.93 -25.06 -0.48
C ALA A 674 -17.20 -26.34 0.31
N GLU A 675 -16.85 -27.50 -0.26
CA GLU A 675 -16.93 -28.80 0.41
C GLU A 675 -16.10 -28.81 1.72
N GLU A 676 -14.89 -28.26 1.68
CA GLU A 676 -14.01 -28.14 2.86
C GLU A 676 -14.54 -27.16 3.92
N ALA A 677 -15.09 -26.02 3.51
CA ALA A 677 -15.66 -25.01 4.40
C ALA A 677 -16.91 -25.54 5.10
N ILE A 678 -17.80 -26.21 4.35
CA ILE A 678 -18.99 -26.86 4.88
C ILE A 678 -18.62 -27.96 5.89
N ALA A 679 -17.67 -28.82 5.53
CA ALA A 679 -17.19 -29.87 6.43
C ALA A 679 -16.54 -29.30 7.71
N ALA A 680 -15.75 -28.23 7.57
CA ALA A 680 -15.11 -27.56 8.69
C ALA A 680 -16.11 -26.91 9.66
N ALA A 681 -17.15 -26.28 9.14
CA ALA A 681 -18.23 -25.71 9.94
C ALA A 681 -19.05 -26.81 10.62
N PHE A 682 -19.55 -27.79 9.84
CA PHE A 682 -20.41 -28.85 10.37
C PHE A 682 -19.70 -29.72 11.40
N GLY A 683 -18.42 -30.05 11.19
CA GLY A 683 -17.65 -30.88 12.11
C GLY A 683 -17.57 -30.33 13.53
N ILE A 684 -17.53 -29.00 13.70
CA ILE A 684 -17.50 -28.34 15.01
C ILE A 684 -18.86 -28.43 15.72
N PHE A 685 -19.97 -28.25 14.98
CA PHE A 685 -21.32 -28.42 15.50
C PHE A 685 -21.60 -29.88 15.89
N ASP A 686 -21.26 -30.84 15.04
CA ASP A 686 -21.46 -32.28 15.30
C ASP A 686 -20.61 -32.75 16.49
N GLN A 687 -19.37 -32.27 16.63
CA GLN A 687 -18.54 -32.54 17.79
C GLN A 687 -19.18 -32.03 19.10
N ALA A 688 -19.74 -30.82 19.09
CA ALA A 688 -20.42 -30.27 20.26
C ALA A 688 -21.68 -31.08 20.64
N GLN A 689 -22.48 -31.47 19.65
CA GLN A 689 -23.68 -32.29 19.85
C GLN A 689 -23.33 -33.68 20.42
N ARG A 690 -22.31 -34.35 19.87
CA ARG A 690 -21.82 -35.66 20.37
C ARG A 690 -21.21 -35.59 21.76
N SER A 691 -20.69 -34.42 22.15
CA SER A 691 -20.16 -34.16 23.49
C SER A 691 -21.27 -33.85 24.51
N GLY A 692 -22.54 -33.95 24.13
CA GLY A 692 -23.69 -33.78 25.01
C GLY A 692 -24.20 -32.34 25.16
N ARG A 693 -23.68 -31.37 24.39
CA ARG A 693 -24.33 -30.04 24.30
C ARG A 693 -25.55 -30.13 23.40
N ASN A 694 -26.72 -29.78 23.92
CA ASN A 694 -27.94 -29.65 23.11
C ASN A 694 -28.03 -28.23 22.55
N LEU A 695 -27.53 -28.00 21.33
CA LEU A 695 -27.47 -26.68 20.72
C LEU A 695 -28.82 -26.30 20.08
N ALA A 696 -29.39 -25.15 20.44
CA ALA A 696 -30.63 -24.64 19.87
C ALA A 696 -30.52 -24.35 18.36
N THR A 697 -29.32 -23.98 17.90
CA THR A 697 -29.03 -23.63 16.50
C THR A 697 -28.64 -24.84 15.62
N TYR A 698 -28.47 -26.04 16.19
CA TYR A 698 -27.93 -27.21 15.49
C TYR A 698 -28.68 -27.56 14.20
N ASP A 699 -30.01 -27.67 14.28
CA ASP A 699 -30.83 -28.06 13.13
C ASP A 699 -30.93 -26.94 12.08
N GLN A 700 -30.79 -25.67 12.46
CA GLN A 700 -30.71 -24.56 11.52
C GLN A 700 -29.42 -24.67 10.70
N VAL A 701 -28.27 -24.76 11.38
CA VAL A 701 -26.95 -24.81 10.74
C VAL A 701 -26.79 -26.07 9.91
N ARG A 702 -27.19 -27.24 10.43
CA ARG A 702 -27.13 -28.50 9.71
C ARG A 702 -27.95 -28.46 8.41
N ARG A 703 -29.17 -27.91 8.45
CA ARG A 703 -30.01 -27.79 7.24
C ARG A 703 -29.40 -26.83 6.22
N ALA A 704 -28.92 -25.67 6.66
CA ALA A 704 -28.27 -24.69 5.80
C ALA A 704 -27.04 -25.27 5.10
N LEU A 705 -26.15 -25.90 5.86
CA LEU A 705 -24.92 -26.52 5.33
C LEU A 705 -25.22 -27.69 4.40
N ALA A 706 -26.22 -28.53 4.71
CA ALA A 706 -26.64 -29.63 3.82
C ALA A 706 -27.23 -29.12 2.49
N ALA A 707 -27.96 -28.00 2.51
CA ALA A 707 -28.47 -27.39 1.30
C ALA A 707 -27.35 -26.78 0.45
N MET A 708 -26.37 -26.10 1.09
CA MET A 708 -25.18 -25.60 0.41
C MET A 708 -24.37 -26.73 -0.23
N ASP A 709 -24.18 -27.85 0.47
CA ASP A 709 -23.47 -29.04 -0.03
C ASP A 709 -24.13 -29.59 -1.30
N ALA A 710 -25.46 -29.72 -1.29
CA ALA A 710 -26.23 -30.12 -2.47
C ALA A 710 -26.13 -29.11 -3.64
N ALA A 711 -25.87 -27.84 -3.34
CA ALA A 711 -25.77 -26.76 -4.30
C ALA A 711 -24.36 -26.55 -4.88
N VAL A 712 -23.29 -27.07 -4.25
CA VAL A 712 -21.89 -26.82 -4.66
C VAL A 712 -21.69 -27.03 -6.17
N ARG A 713 -22.07 -28.20 -6.68
CA ARG A 713 -21.80 -28.60 -8.08
C ARG A 713 -22.80 -28.03 -9.08
N THR A 714 -23.91 -27.46 -8.63
CA THR A 714 -24.95 -26.88 -9.50
C THR A 714 -24.82 -25.36 -9.58
N VAL A 715 -24.39 -24.70 -8.49
CA VAL A 715 -24.24 -23.25 -8.39
C VAL A 715 -22.85 -22.79 -8.77
N MET A 716 -21.79 -23.48 -8.34
CA MET A 716 -20.40 -23.05 -8.59
C MET A 716 -19.91 -23.47 -9.97
N ARG A 717 -20.56 -22.94 -11.00
CA ARG A 717 -20.21 -23.11 -12.41
C ARG A 717 -20.03 -21.75 -13.07
N MET A 718 -18.97 -21.61 -13.85
CA MET A 718 -18.77 -20.44 -14.70
C MET A 718 -19.89 -20.39 -15.75
N PRO A 719 -20.29 -19.19 -16.19
CA PRO A 719 -21.26 -19.07 -17.27
C PRO A 719 -20.73 -19.78 -18.53
N GLY A 720 -21.51 -20.71 -19.08
CA GLY A 720 -21.13 -21.43 -20.30
C GLY A 720 -21.15 -20.50 -21.53
N ASN A 721 -20.43 -20.90 -22.60
CA ASN A 721 -20.32 -20.17 -23.87
C ASN A 721 -21.66 -20.03 -24.67
N ASN A 722 -22.81 -20.35 -24.06
CA ASN A 722 -24.12 -20.42 -24.72
C ASN A 722 -24.93 -19.11 -24.61
N VAL A 723 -24.31 -17.96 -24.89
CA VAL A 723 -25.04 -16.74 -25.22
C VAL A 723 -24.78 -16.42 -26.68
N GLY A 724 -25.58 -17.03 -27.56
CA GLY A 724 -25.76 -16.64 -28.96
C GLY A 724 -24.49 -16.57 -29.81
N SER A 725 -24.19 -17.65 -30.51
CA SER A 725 -23.41 -17.59 -31.74
C SER A 725 -24.00 -16.55 -32.69
N MET A 726 -23.45 -15.34 -32.73
CA MET A 726 -23.49 -14.58 -33.97
C MET A 726 -22.53 -15.28 -34.94
N PRO A 727 -22.97 -15.65 -36.14
CA PRO A 727 -22.11 -16.29 -37.11
C PRO A 727 -21.06 -15.27 -37.55
N PHE A 728 -19.79 -15.54 -37.26
CA PHE A 728 -18.69 -14.74 -37.78
C PHE A 728 -18.64 -14.87 -39.31
N PRO A 729 -18.57 -13.75 -40.06
CA PRO A 729 -18.05 -13.79 -41.41
C PRO A 729 -16.57 -14.16 -41.33
N ARG A 730 -16.19 -15.26 -41.97
CA ARG A 730 -14.78 -15.54 -42.27
C ARG A 730 -14.28 -14.43 -43.21
N PRO A 731 -13.15 -13.76 -42.93
CA PRO A 731 -12.50 -12.94 -43.95
C PRO A 731 -11.97 -13.86 -45.07
N PRO A 732 -11.98 -13.40 -46.34
CA PRO A 732 -11.55 -14.17 -47.51
C PRO A 732 -10.08 -14.60 -47.48
#